data_AF-A0AAE3M811-F1
#
_entry.id   AF-A0AAE3M811-F1
#
_cell.length_a   1.000
_cell.length_b   1.000
_cell.length_c   1.000
_cell.angle_alpha   90.00
_cell.angle_beta   90.00
_cell.angle_gamma   90.00
#
_symmetry.space_group_name_H-M   'P 1'
#
loop_
_entity.id
_entity.type
_entity.pdbx_description
1 polymer ?
#
loop_
_entity_poly.entity_id
_entity_poly.type
_entity_poly.pdbx_seq_one_letter_code
_entity_poly.pdbx_strand_id
1 'polypeptide(L)'
;MNIKKRYYILGGISLIIFITLFFLSTIIKNYLVKHGEELVGRKLDLKELHINYFKVQVTARNFTLFEENKKDTFVYFKELLVNYDPWKMLSNEYAVSQIRLVNPYVSIKQNGTQFNFDDLVPPADTTIIEEKTDTLQIAENENVKFSIRNIDLQNGAFKYYDQQIDNLLNFDDLNLNLPLIAWDSQSSEMGVQFSIGKNGRVKVDAEINQQKSQYNVNFGTSNIQLNAFTNYLKDYMNIDSFNGLLQSDIKIKGSIEQPDQILVSGTVAIDSFSMVDLNGASMFSAHQLYTKLDSIDLEKSRYIINNISIDRPEISAILNKDKSNWESFFDPILSDTLNTANEDSIATSEPNPSPLYYRIDTVSVTNGLVAFTDNTLNREFSYNIKNIDIKLNAVTEQNNAIPVNWSMKFNNDGMFIGASHFSIKNPLNFFYDGAITDLDLHSFSPYTEYYLAYPIVSGLFNYDADIKMDPQKLENNNHLLVKEMQFGKKTKDPTASKLPVKLALYLIKDAQDNVEFELPVTGNPSEPGFKAGPVIWKTFGKFITKTATQPFSSLARLVGTQPEELEMVPFEYTQDSLSDNQRKVLDKIAEILTKKEELIFSFRQEVVMKEEMKQLAIKQVKNQYITETPSLKITNWKRVQDKDEKFKLYLAKLLPEENTLSVEEQCLKIVSKEELQLAFNDLYTKRNHLLKAYMIETKACNPASIKLLNVDFNNMPAELSNPEFRVEVSVK
;
A
#
# COMPACT_ATOMS: atom_id res chain seq x y z
N MET A 1 -102.39 -34.25 0.77
CA MET A 1 -101.49 -33.20 1.31
C MET A 1 -100.91 -32.44 0.13
N ASN A 2 -101.51 -31.31 -0.27
CA ASN A 2 -101.09 -30.55 -1.46
C ASN A 2 -99.85 -29.72 -1.14
N ILE A 3 -98.68 -30.20 -1.59
CA ILE A 3 -97.44 -29.43 -1.58
C ILE A 3 -97.65 -28.19 -2.47
N LYS A 4 -97.69 -27.00 -1.86
CA LYS A 4 -97.89 -25.72 -2.55
C LYS A 4 -96.85 -25.53 -3.65
N LYS A 5 -97.25 -25.00 -4.81
CA LYS A 5 -96.42 -24.72 -6.03
C LYS A 5 -95.04 -24.08 -5.71
N ARG A 6 -94.95 -23.29 -4.64
CA ARG A 6 -93.70 -22.69 -4.11
C ARG A 6 -92.61 -23.71 -3.76
N TYR A 7 -92.94 -24.91 -3.28
CA TYR A 7 -91.97 -25.92 -2.87
C TYR A 7 -91.34 -26.65 -4.07
N TYR A 8 -92.07 -26.82 -5.17
CA TYR A 8 -91.50 -27.31 -6.43
C TYR A 8 -90.57 -26.30 -7.08
N ILE A 9 -90.92 -25.00 -7.00
CA ILE A 9 -90.05 -23.90 -7.47
C ILE A 9 -88.76 -23.86 -6.62
N LEU A 10 -88.88 -23.90 -5.29
CA LEU A 10 -87.73 -23.95 -4.38
C LEU A 10 -86.88 -25.21 -4.61
N GLY A 11 -87.50 -26.37 -4.81
CA GLY A 11 -86.80 -27.63 -5.12
C GLY A 11 -86.07 -27.57 -6.47
N GLY A 12 -86.69 -27.00 -7.50
CA GLY A 12 -86.05 -26.78 -8.80
C GLY A 12 -84.88 -25.80 -8.72
N ILE A 13 -85.03 -24.67 -8.01
CA ILE A 13 -83.95 -23.71 -7.78
C ILE A 13 -82.80 -24.37 -7.00
N SER A 14 -83.10 -25.12 -5.95
CA SER A 14 -82.09 -25.79 -5.14
C SER A 14 -81.35 -26.88 -5.92
N LEU A 15 -82.05 -27.62 -6.80
CA LEU A 15 -81.43 -28.58 -7.72
C LEU A 15 -80.52 -27.90 -8.75
N ILE A 16 -80.96 -26.78 -9.33
CA ILE A 16 -80.14 -25.99 -10.26
C ILE A 16 -78.89 -25.46 -9.57
N ILE A 17 -79.03 -24.91 -8.36
CA ILE A 17 -77.90 -24.43 -7.55
C ILE A 17 -76.95 -25.59 -7.24
N PHE A 18 -77.47 -26.74 -6.83
CA PHE A 18 -76.67 -27.92 -6.52
C PHE A 18 -75.88 -28.41 -7.75
N ILE A 19 -76.54 -28.57 -8.90
CA ILE A 19 -75.89 -28.97 -10.16
C ILE A 19 -74.83 -27.93 -10.56
N THR A 20 -75.15 -26.65 -10.47
CA THR A 20 -74.21 -25.56 -10.79
C THR A 20 -72.99 -25.65 -9.89
N LEU A 21 -73.15 -25.73 -8.57
CA LEU A 21 -72.04 -25.87 -7.61
C LEU A 21 -71.25 -27.17 -7.84
N PHE A 22 -71.92 -28.28 -8.17
CA PHE A 22 -71.27 -29.56 -8.44
C PHE A 22 -70.30 -29.48 -9.63
N PHE A 23 -70.72 -28.83 -10.73
CA PHE A 23 -69.87 -28.67 -11.92
C PHE A 23 -68.98 -27.43 -11.90
N LEU A 24 -69.21 -26.47 -11.00
CA LEU A 24 -68.53 -25.17 -10.98
C LEU A 24 -67.00 -25.31 -10.94
N SER A 25 -66.47 -26.23 -10.14
CA SER A 25 -65.02 -26.50 -10.08
C SER A 25 -64.45 -26.93 -11.44
N THR A 26 -65.17 -27.78 -12.18
CA THR A 26 -64.75 -28.24 -13.51
C THR A 26 -64.91 -27.14 -14.56
N ILE A 27 -65.98 -26.36 -14.48
CA ILE A 27 -66.25 -25.23 -15.38
C ILE A 27 -65.14 -24.19 -15.23
N ILE A 28 -64.83 -23.77 -14.00
CA ILE A 28 -63.78 -22.78 -13.72
C ILE A 28 -62.43 -23.30 -14.19
N LYS A 29 -62.07 -24.56 -13.88
CA LYS A 29 -60.80 -25.15 -14.33
C LYS A 29 -60.67 -25.11 -15.87
N ASN A 30 -61.67 -25.61 -16.57
CA ASN A 30 -61.62 -25.66 -18.04
C ASN A 30 -61.63 -24.26 -18.66
N TYR A 31 -62.34 -23.31 -18.03
CA TYR A 31 -62.34 -21.91 -18.45
C TYR A 31 -60.94 -21.27 -18.29
N LEU A 32 -60.30 -21.43 -17.12
CA LEU A 32 -58.94 -20.93 -16.86
C LEU A 32 -57.92 -21.51 -17.84
N VAL A 33 -57.95 -22.82 -18.10
CA VAL A 33 -56.99 -23.45 -19.03
C VAL A 33 -57.24 -23.01 -20.48
N LYS A 34 -58.51 -22.84 -20.88
CA LYS A 34 -58.87 -22.44 -22.25
C LYS A 34 -58.60 -20.96 -22.53
N HIS A 35 -58.85 -20.09 -21.55
CA HIS A 35 -58.73 -18.63 -21.67
C HIS A 35 -57.51 -18.06 -20.96
N GLY A 36 -56.56 -18.90 -20.51
CA GLY A 36 -55.41 -18.45 -19.73
C GLY A 36 -54.58 -17.37 -20.43
N GLU A 37 -54.29 -17.55 -21.72
CA GLU A 37 -53.54 -16.55 -22.50
C GLU A 37 -54.25 -15.19 -22.56
N GLU A 38 -55.59 -15.19 -22.58
CA GLU A 38 -56.40 -13.97 -22.59
C GLU A 38 -56.47 -13.33 -21.19
N LEU A 39 -56.55 -14.13 -20.13
CA LEU A 39 -56.75 -13.67 -18.75
C LEU A 39 -55.47 -13.20 -18.07
N VAL A 40 -54.33 -13.85 -18.34
CA VAL A 40 -53.05 -13.59 -17.66
C VAL A 40 -51.88 -13.41 -18.63
N GLY A 41 -52.14 -13.24 -19.94
CA GLY A 41 -51.12 -13.00 -20.96
C GLY A 41 -50.28 -14.22 -21.36
N ARG A 42 -50.34 -15.33 -20.60
CA ARG A 42 -49.52 -16.52 -20.81
C ARG A 42 -50.32 -17.82 -20.76
N LYS A 43 -49.78 -18.84 -21.42
CA LYS A 43 -50.34 -20.19 -21.37
C LYS A 43 -50.28 -20.70 -19.94
N LEU A 44 -51.39 -21.24 -19.45
CA LEU A 44 -51.47 -21.89 -18.15
C LEU A 44 -52.08 -23.29 -18.26
N ASP A 45 -51.63 -24.21 -17.40
CA ASP A 45 -52.23 -25.52 -17.18
C ASP A 45 -52.63 -25.67 -15.69
N LEU A 46 -53.72 -26.38 -15.45
CA LEU A 46 -54.24 -26.68 -14.11
C LEU A 46 -54.92 -28.05 -14.14
N LYS A 47 -54.35 -29.04 -13.42
CA LYS A 47 -54.86 -30.42 -13.45
C LYS A 47 -56.15 -30.59 -12.65
N GLU A 48 -56.18 -30.08 -11.42
CA GLU A 48 -57.34 -30.18 -10.53
C GLU A 48 -57.65 -28.84 -9.87
N LEU A 49 -58.94 -28.54 -9.77
CA LEU A 49 -59.50 -27.47 -8.96
C LEU A 49 -60.66 -28.05 -8.15
N HIS A 50 -60.67 -27.83 -6.85
CA HIS A 50 -61.71 -28.30 -5.95
C HIS A 50 -62.18 -27.16 -5.03
N ILE A 51 -63.48 -26.92 -5.00
CA ILE A 51 -64.12 -25.92 -4.13
C ILE A 51 -65.00 -26.65 -3.09
N ASN A 52 -64.67 -26.50 -1.82
CA ASN A 52 -65.50 -26.94 -0.71
C ASN A 52 -66.35 -25.78 -0.20
N TYR A 53 -67.64 -25.79 -0.53
CA TYR A 53 -68.57 -24.70 -0.19
C TYR A 53 -68.91 -24.60 1.29
N PHE A 54 -68.83 -25.69 2.07
CA PHE A 54 -69.12 -25.65 3.50
C PHE A 54 -67.98 -25.04 4.30
N LYS A 55 -66.74 -25.30 3.89
CA LYS A 55 -65.55 -24.70 4.49
C LYS A 55 -65.16 -23.37 3.84
N VAL A 56 -65.72 -23.05 2.68
CA VAL A 56 -65.28 -21.96 1.79
C VAL A 56 -63.77 -22.06 1.51
N GLN A 57 -63.39 -23.26 1.07
CA GLN A 57 -62.02 -23.63 0.78
C GLN A 57 -61.84 -23.91 -0.72
N VAL A 58 -60.79 -23.36 -1.31
CA VAL A 58 -60.37 -23.62 -2.68
C VAL A 58 -59.03 -24.37 -2.66
N THR A 59 -58.92 -25.44 -3.46
CA THR A 59 -57.68 -26.20 -3.63
C THR A 59 -57.38 -26.36 -5.11
N ALA A 60 -56.23 -25.85 -5.56
CA ALA A 60 -55.71 -26.00 -6.90
C ALA A 60 -54.46 -26.89 -6.87
N ARG A 61 -54.35 -27.86 -7.79
CA ARG A 61 -53.20 -28.79 -7.83
C ARG A 61 -52.57 -28.89 -9.20
N ASN A 62 -51.24 -29.01 -9.19
CA ASN A 62 -50.38 -29.06 -10.36
C ASN A 62 -50.69 -27.91 -11.33
N PHE A 63 -50.53 -26.68 -10.85
CA PHE A 63 -50.61 -25.49 -11.66
C PHE A 63 -49.28 -25.24 -12.36
N THR A 64 -49.32 -24.77 -13.61
CA THR A 64 -48.14 -24.35 -14.34
C THR A 64 -48.48 -23.14 -15.19
N LEU A 65 -47.76 -22.04 -14.98
CA LEU A 65 -47.71 -20.91 -15.88
C LEU A 65 -46.42 -21.05 -16.71
N PHE A 66 -46.57 -21.08 -18.03
CA PHE A 66 -45.42 -21.21 -18.94
C PHE A 66 -44.78 -19.86 -19.21
N GLU A 67 -43.52 -19.87 -19.62
CA GLU A 67 -42.85 -18.74 -20.26
C GLU A 67 -43.51 -18.40 -21.60
N GLU A 68 -43.16 -17.24 -22.18
CA GLU A 68 -43.68 -16.79 -23.48
C GLU A 68 -43.50 -17.85 -24.60
N ASN A 69 -42.44 -18.65 -24.53
CA ASN A 69 -42.18 -19.74 -25.47
C ASN A 69 -43.13 -20.95 -25.34
N LYS A 70 -44.08 -20.91 -24.40
CA LYS A 70 -45.13 -21.92 -24.14
C LYS A 70 -44.62 -23.32 -23.77
N LYS A 71 -43.33 -23.46 -23.49
CA LYS A 71 -42.62 -24.71 -23.20
C LYS A 71 -41.98 -24.71 -21.82
N ASP A 72 -41.19 -23.69 -21.53
CA ASP A 72 -40.48 -23.59 -20.26
C ASP A 72 -41.45 -23.17 -19.15
N THR A 73 -41.21 -23.65 -17.94
CA THR A 73 -42.01 -23.28 -16.77
C THR A 73 -41.53 -21.95 -16.19
N PHE A 74 -42.44 -20.98 -16.09
CA PHE A 74 -42.20 -19.73 -15.37
C PHE A 74 -42.56 -19.89 -13.89
N VAL A 75 -43.81 -20.29 -13.60
CA VAL A 75 -44.32 -20.54 -12.25
C VAL A 75 -44.95 -21.92 -12.18
N TYR A 76 -44.68 -22.67 -11.12
CA TYR A 76 -45.33 -23.94 -10.82
C TYR A 76 -45.68 -24.03 -9.34
N PHE A 77 -46.73 -24.78 -9.00
CA PHE A 77 -46.92 -25.29 -7.65
C PHE A 77 -47.67 -26.63 -7.67
N LYS A 78 -47.36 -27.49 -6.71
CA LYS A 78 -48.02 -28.79 -6.55
C LYS A 78 -49.42 -28.63 -5.96
N GLU A 79 -49.57 -27.80 -4.93
CA GLU A 79 -50.85 -27.52 -4.30
C GLU A 79 -50.90 -26.07 -3.78
N LEU A 80 -51.99 -25.38 -4.08
CA LEU A 80 -52.40 -24.14 -3.41
C LEU A 80 -53.74 -24.40 -2.73
N LEU A 81 -53.80 -24.19 -1.42
CA LEU A 81 -55.01 -24.28 -0.62
C LEU A 81 -55.26 -22.93 0.05
N VAL A 82 -56.45 -22.39 -0.16
CA VAL A 82 -56.92 -21.15 0.48
C VAL A 82 -58.22 -21.44 1.21
N ASN A 83 -58.28 -21.09 2.49
CA ASN A 83 -59.46 -21.26 3.33
C ASN A 83 -59.97 -19.90 3.79
N TYR A 84 -61.08 -19.43 3.24
CA TYR A 84 -61.66 -18.12 3.55
C TYR A 84 -62.67 -18.23 4.69
N ASP A 85 -62.70 -17.25 5.59
CA ASP A 85 -63.72 -17.14 6.63
C ASP A 85 -64.70 -16.00 6.30
N PRO A 86 -65.77 -16.29 5.55
CA PRO A 86 -66.72 -15.26 5.12
C PRO A 86 -67.55 -14.69 6.27
N TRP A 87 -67.62 -15.37 7.42
CA TRP A 87 -68.44 -14.94 8.55
C TRP A 87 -67.87 -13.69 9.21
N LYS A 88 -66.55 -13.48 9.12
CA LYS A 88 -65.86 -12.28 9.59
C LYS A 88 -66.22 -11.02 8.81
N MET A 89 -66.69 -11.14 7.57
CA MET A 89 -67.21 -9.98 6.82
C MET A 89 -68.41 -9.33 7.50
N LEU A 90 -69.19 -10.07 8.29
CA LEU A 90 -70.30 -9.50 9.08
C LEU A 90 -69.82 -8.52 10.14
N SER A 91 -68.53 -8.57 10.49
CA SER A 91 -67.84 -7.65 11.42
C SER A 91 -66.92 -6.66 10.67
N ASN A 92 -67.10 -6.51 9.36
CA ASN A 92 -66.25 -5.70 8.48
C ASN A 92 -64.76 -6.14 8.48
N GLU A 93 -64.50 -7.44 8.65
CA GLU A 93 -63.15 -8.03 8.65
C GLU A 93 -62.99 -9.02 7.50
N TYR A 94 -61.95 -8.85 6.67
CA TYR A 94 -61.55 -9.82 5.66
C TYR A 94 -60.64 -10.88 6.30
N ALA A 95 -61.14 -12.11 6.42
CA ALA A 95 -60.42 -13.16 7.14
C ALA A 95 -60.10 -14.39 6.28
N VAL A 96 -58.83 -14.80 6.31
CA VAL A 96 -58.33 -16.03 5.70
C VAL A 96 -57.77 -16.92 6.80
N SER A 97 -58.33 -18.11 6.97
CA SER A 97 -57.93 -19.03 8.04
C SER A 97 -56.68 -19.84 7.73
N GLN A 98 -56.36 -20.04 6.45
CA GLN A 98 -55.20 -20.80 5.99
C GLN A 98 -54.86 -20.45 4.54
N ILE A 99 -53.56 -20.27 4.26
CA ILE A 99 -52.99 -20.28 2.92
C ILE A 99 -51.85 -21.30 2.94
N ARG A 100 -51.95 -22.37 2.16
CA ARG A 100 -50.88 -23.37 2.05
C ARG A 100 -50.42 -23.51 0.60
N LEU A 101 -49.12 -23.34 0.37
CA LEU A 101 -48.48 -23.46 -0.93
C LEU A 101 -47.36 -24.51 -0.88
N VAL A 102 -47.53 -25.59 -1.63
CA VAL A 102 -46.64 -26.76 -1.58
C VAL A 102 -45.84 -26.87 -2.87
N ASN A 103 -44.52 -27.00 -2.73
CA ASN A 103 -43.55 -27.07 -3.81
C ASN A 103 -43.72 -25.95 -4.86
N PRO A 104 -43.81 -24.67 -4.47
CA PRO A 104 -43.81 -23.60 -5.46
C PRO A 104 -42.44 -23.51 -6.14
N TYR A 105 -42.44 -23.21 -7.43
CA TYR A 105 -41.26 -22.95 -8.22
C TYR A 105 -41.45 -21.68 -9.04
N VAL A 106 -40.43 -20.82 -9.06
CA VAL A 106 -40.40 -19.60 -9.89
C VAL A 106 -39.06 -19.49 -10.61
N SER A 107 -39.08 -19.20 -11.91
CA SER A 107 -37.88 -18.91 -12.71
C SER A 107 -37.87 -17.43 -13.10
N ILE A 108 -36.94 -16.67 -12.53
CA ILE A 108 -36.71 -15.26 -12.86
C ILE A 108 -35.48 -15.17 -13.76
N LYS A 109 -35.62 -14.48 -14.88
CA LYS A 109 -34.51 -14.12 -15.77
C LYS A 109 -34.49 -12.61 -15.92
N GLN A 110 -33.32 -12.01 -15.72
CA GLN A 110 -33.09 -10.59 -15.86
C GLN A 110 -32.11 -10.34 -17.01
N ASN A 111 -32.41 -9.34 -17.84
CA ASN A 111 -31.52 -8.84 -18.89
C ASN A 111 -31.51 -7.31 -18.84
N GLY A 112 -30.46 -6.73 -18.25
CA GLY A 112 -30.42 -5.31 -17.94
C GLY A 112 -31.51 -4.93 -16.93
N THR A 113 -32.40 -4.01 -17.32
CA THR A 113 -33.54 -3.59 -16.51
C THR A 113 -34.79 -4.42 -16.75
N GLN A 114 -34.77 -5.32 -17.73
CA GLN A 114 -35.94 -6.11 -18.12
C GLN A 114 -35.96 -7.45 -17.41
N PHE A 115 -37.14 -7.88 -16.98
CA PHE A 115 -37.38 -9.22 -16.45
C PHE A 115 -38.26 -10.03 -17.40
N ASN A 116 -38.12 -11.36 -17.33
CA ASN A 116 -38.98 -12.29 -18.05
C ASN A 116 -40.45 -12.30 -17.60
N PHE A 117 -40.91 -11.32 -16.83
CA PHE A 117 -42.30 -11.15 -16.44
C PHE A 117 -42.81 -9.72 -16.64
N ASP A 118 -42.03 -8.83 -17.24
CA ASP A 118 -42.44 -7.44 -17.49
C ASP A 118 -43.66 -7.35 -18.41
N ASP A 119 -43.84 -8.33 -19.30
CA ASP A 119 -45.03 -8.48 -20.16
C ASP A 119 -46.32 -8.78 -19.37
N LEU A 120 -46.20 -9.28 -18.14
CA LEU A 120 -47.33 -9.57 -17.25
C LEU A 120 -47.78 -8.35 -16.45
N VAL A 121 -46.96 -7.30 -16.40
CA VAL A 121 -47.29 -6.04 -15.73
C VAL A 121 -47.88 -5.11 -16.79
N PRO A 122 -49.17 -4.71 -16.69
CA PRO A 122 -49.71 -3.72 -17.61
C PRO A 122 -48.89 -2.44 -17.52
N PRO A 123 -48.54 -1.78 -18.66
CA PRO A 123 -47.84 -0.51 -18.63
C PRO A 123 -48.62 0.44 -17.73
N ALA A 124 -47.93 1.19 -16.87
CA ALA A 124 -48.56 2.15 -15.98
C ALA A 124 -49.49 3.03 -16.82
N ASP A 125 -50.80 2.82 -16.69
CA ASP A 125 -51.78 3.67 -17.34
C ASP A 125 -51.48 5.07 -16.78
N THR A 126 -51.06 5.97 -17.66
CA THR A 126 -50.93 7.41 -17.43
C THR A 126 -52.32 8.05 -17.19
N THR A 127 -53.23 7.31 -16.56
CA THR A 127 -54.34 7.88 -15.80
C THR A 127 -53.71 8.72 -14.70
N ILE A 128 -53.38 9.95 -15.08
CA ILE A 128 -53.68 11.12 -14.28
C ILE A 128 -55.01 10.78 -13.62
N ILE A 129 -54.97 10.46 -12.34
CA ILE A 129 -56.13 10.60 -11.50
C ILE A 129 -56.40 12.10 -11.61
N GLU A 130 -57.22 12.50 -12.57
CA GLU A 130 -57.84 13.81 -12.51
C GLU A 130 -58.55 13.77 -11.17
N GLU A 131 -58.00 14.48 -10.19
CA GLU A 131 -58.71 14.82 -8.97
C GLU A 131 -59.95 15.56 -9.42
N LYS A 132 -61.01 14.82 -9.73
CA LYS A 132 -62.36 15.36 -9.73
C LYS A 132 -62.62 15.74 -8.29
N THR A 133 -62.40 17.03 -8.02
CA THR A 133 -62.86 17.75 -6.86
C THR A 133 -64.39 17.80 -6.89
N ASP A 134 -65.06 16.65 -6.78
CA ASP A 134 -66.45 16.61 -6.38
C ASP A 134 -66.46 16.41 -4.88
N THR A 135 -67.04 17.38 -4.18
CA THR A 135 -67.33 17.41 -2.75
C THR A 135 -68.04 16.14 -2.31
N LEU A 136 -67.26 15.12 -1.98
CA LEU A 136 -67.67 13.99 -1.16
C LEU A 136 -67.20 14.28 0.25
N GLN A 137 -68.17 14.28 1.16
CA GLN A 137 -67.92 14.23 2.59
C GLN A 137 -66.84 13.17 2.86
N ILE A 138 -65.83 13.56 3.63
CA ILE A 138 -64.82 12.66 4.17
C ILE A 138 -65.60 11.62 4.99
N ALA A 139 -65.91 10.48 4.37
CA ALA A 139 -66.25 9.29 5.10
C ALA A 139 -65.01 8.99 5.97
N GLU A 140 -65.21 8.84 7.27
CA GLU A 140 -64.18 8.39 8.19
C GLU A 140 -63.43 7.23 7.53
N ASN A 141 -62.11 7.34 7.47
CA ASN A 141 -61.22 6.36 6.88
C ASN A 141 -61.30 5.09 7.74
N GLU A 142 -62.30 4.23 7.52
CA GLU A 142 -62.41 2.95 8.17
C GLU A 142 -61.22 2.10 7.71
N ASN A 143 -60.21 1.98 8.57
CA ASN A 143 -59.08 1.09 8.35
C ASN A 143 -59.59 -0.30 7.98
N VAL A 144 -59.18 -0.80 6.82
CA VAL A 144 -59.54 -2.15 6.34
C VAL A 144 -59.06 -3.17 7.38
N LYS A 145 -60.00 -3.83 8.05
CA LYS A 145 -59.68 -4.89 9.02
C LYS A 145 -59.43 -6.18 8.27
N PHE A 146 -58.27 -6.78 8.49
CA PHE A 146 -57.93 -8.06 7.88
C PHE A 146 -57.22 -8.99 8.87
N SER A 147 -57.44 -10.30 8.73
CA SER A 147 -56.63 -11.31 9.41
C SER A 147 -56.32 -12.47 8.48
N ILE A 148 -55.04 -12.82 8.37
CA ILE A 148 -54.59 -13.99 7.61
C ILE A 148 -53.84 -14.90 8.59
N ARG A 149 -54.35 -16.12 8.74
CA ARG A 149 -53.81 -17.14 9.63
C ARG A 149 -53.15 -18.24 8.82
N ASN A 150 -52.13 -18.85 9.40
CA ASN A 150 -51.46 -20.05 8.89
C ASN A 150 -51.08 -19.93 7.41
N ILE A 151 -50.26 -18.93 7.06
CA ILE A 151 -49.58 -18.93 5.75
C ILE A 151 -48.39 -19.87 5.87
N ASP A 152 -48.39 -20.89 5.01
CA ASP A 152 -47.45 -21.99 5.07
C ASP A 152 -46.96 -22.30 3.65
N LEU A 153 -45.71 -21.97 3.37
CA LEU A 153 -45.02 -22.32 2.13
C LEU A 153 -44.06 -23.46 2.44
N GLN A 154 -44.17 -24.55 1.70
CA GLN A 154 -43.38 -25.77 1.93
C GLN A 154 -42.55 -26.14 0.71
N ASN A 155 -41.25 -26.34 0.91
CA ASN A 155 -40.30 -26.82 -0.10
C ASN A 155 -40.34 -26.03 -1.42
N GLY A 156 -40.38 -24.71 -1.32
CA GLY A 156 -40.29 -23.84 -2.48
C GLY A 156 -38.90 -23.80 -3.07
N ALA A 157 -38.83 -23.48 -4.35
CA ALA A 157 -37.58 -23.22 -5.05
C ALA A 157 -37.73 -21.96 -5.92
N PHE A 158 -36.67 -21.16 -6.02
CA PHE A 158 -36.62 -20.11 -7.04
C PHE A 158 -35.26 -20.07 -7.71
N LYS A 159 -35.29 -19.80 -9.01
CA LYS A 159 -34.12 -19.69 -9.85
C LYS A 159 -34.02 -18.25 -10.34
N TYR A 160 -32.89 -17.61 -10.11
CA TYR A 160 -32.61 -16.26 -10.59
C TYR A 160 -31.40 -16.28 -11.50
N TYR A 161 -31.60 -15.90 -12.76
CA TYR A 161 -30.55 -15.84 -13.77
C TYR A 161 -30.41 -14.41 -14.29
N ASP A 162 -29.29 -13.78 -13.96
CA ASP A 162 -28.89 -12.52 -14.56
C ASP A 162 -28.09 -12.81 -15.83
N GLN A 163 -28.68 -12.48 -16.98
CA GLN A 163 -28.12 -12.77 -18.30
C GLN A 163 -26.99 -11.81 -18.68
N GLN A 164 -26.97 -10.60 -18.11
CA GLN A 164 -25.99 -9.58 -18.47
C GLN A 164 -24.61 -9.95 -17.91
N ILE A 165 -24.57 -10.40 -16.67
CA ILE A 165 -23.36 -10.83 -15.96
C ILE A 165 -23.14 -12.35 -15.99
N ASP A 166 -24.02 -13.08 -16.67
CA ASP A 166 -24.06 -14.55 -16.73
C ASP A 166 -23.96 -15.21 -15.34
N ASN A 167 -24.85 -14.81 -14.43
CA ASN A 167 -24.84 -15.31 -13.06
C ASN A 167 -26.14 -16.04 -12.71
N LEU A 168 -26.01 -17.27 -12.23
CA LEU A 168 -27.14 -18.12 -11.86
C LEU A 168 -27.15 -18.42 -10.37
N LEU A 169 -28.22 -18.01 -9.69
CA LEU A 169 -28.49 -18.30 -8.29
C LEU A 169 -29.68 -19.25 -8.18
N ASN A 170 -29.47 -20.35 -7.46
CA ASN A 170 -30.53 -21.31 -7.12
C ASN A 170 -30.81 -21.22 -5.62
N PHE A 171 -32.10 -21.16 -5.30
CA PHE A 171 -32.60 -21.11 -3.94
C PHE A 171 -33.58 -22.26 -3.79
N ASP A 172 -33.30 -23.13 -2.84
CA ASP A 172 -34.03 -24.37 -2.63
C ASP A 172 -34.54 -24.42 -1.18
N ASP A 173 -35.37 -25.41 -0.86
CA ASP A 173 -35.92 -25.63 0.48
C ASP A 173 -36.52 -24.37 1.12
N LEU A 174 -37.14 -23.49 0.31
CA LEU A 174 -37.82 -22.30 0.81
C LEU A 174 -39.03 -22.75 1.62
N ASN A 175 -39.02 -22.43 2.90
CA ASN A 175 -40.09 -22.67 3.84
C ASN A 175 -40.47 -21.33 4.50
N LEU A 176 -41.75 -20.99 4.49
CA LEU A 176 -42.30 -19.82 5.17
C LEU A 176 -43.38 -20.30 6.13
N ASN A 177 -43.28 -19.88 7.38
CA ASN A 177 -44.32 -20.06 8.38
C ASN A 177 -44.73 -18.69 8.93
N LEU A 178 -46.00 -18.32 8.72
CA LEU A 178 -46.61 -17.11 9.26
C LEU A 178 -47.92 -17.49 9.97
N PRO A 179 -47.89 -17.69 11.30
CA PRO A 179 -49.08 -18.13 12.05
C PRO A 179 -50.24 -17.12 11.99
N LEU A 180 -49.93 -15.83 12.06
CA LEU A 180 -50.91 -14.75 12.01
C LEU A 180 -50.26 -13.47 11.47
N ILE A 181 -50.96 -12.80 10.56
CA ILE A 181 -50.82 -11.38 10.29
C ILE A 181 -52.20 -10.74 10.37
N ALA A 182 -52.33 -9.70 11.17
CA ALA A 182 -53.57 -8.96 11.34
C ALA A 182 -53.31 -7.48 11.57
N TRP A 183 -54.26 -6.65 11.15
CA TRP A 183 -54.19 -5.19 11.20
C TRP A 183 -53.91 -4.61 12.61
N ASP A 184 -54.30 -5.30 13.68
CA ASP A 184 -54.17 -4.87 15.08
C ASP A 184 -53.33 -5.80 15.97
N SER A 185 -52.53 -6.68 15.35
CA SER A 185 -51.75 -7.69 16.08
C SER A 185 -50.69 -7.10 17.00
N GLN A 186 -50.58 -7.64 18.22
CA GLN A 186 -49.53 -7.29 19.18
C GLN A 186 -48.20 -7.99 18.88
N SER A 187 -48.27 -9.17 18.28
CA SER A 187 -47.10 -9.94 17.84
C SER A 187 -47.55 -10.80 16.65
N SER A 188 -47.00 -10.50 15.47
CA SER A 188 -47.07 -11.31 14.27
C SER A 188 -45.68 -11.88 14.04
N GLU A 189 -45.51 -13.18 14.24
CA GLU A 189 -44.25 -13.88 14.00
C GLU A 189 -44.18 -14.38 12.54
N MET A 190 -43.02 -14.27 11.93
CA MET A 190 -42.72 -14.78 10.59
C MET A 190 -41.39 -15.53 10.62
N GLY A 191 -41.41 -16.80 10.23
CA GLY A 191 -40.20 -17.59 10.03
C GLY A 191 -40.00 -17.91 8.55
N VAL A 192 -38.85 -17.54 7.98
CA VAL A 192 -38.43 -17.91 6.63
C VAL A 192 -37.13 -18.68 6.72
N GLN A 193 -37.04 -19.81 6.04
CA GLN A 193 -35.80 -20.56 5.89
C GLN A 193 -35.64 -20.98 4.44
N PHE A 194 -34.45 -20.85 3.88
CA PHE A 194 -34.12 -21.38 2.56
C PHE A 194 -32.64 -21.74 2.45
N SER A 195 -32.32 -22.54 1.46
CA SER A 195 -30.97 -22.89 1.05
C SER A 195 -30.56 -22.06 -0.15
N ILE A 196 -29.31 -21.62 -0.22
CA ILE A 196 -28.71 -20.98 -1.40
C ILE A 196 -27.45 -21.72 -1.79
N GLY A 197 -27.36 -22.08 -3.07
CA GLY A 197 -26.30 -22.98 -3.54
C GLY A 197 -26.38 -24.36 -2.85
N LYS A 198 -25.24 -25.06 -2.73
CA LYS A 198 -25.24 -26.45 -2.25
C LYS A 198 -25.38 -26.60 -0.73
N ASN A 199 -24.77 -25.70 0.04
CA ASN A 199 -24.61 -25.85 1.49
C ASN A 199 -25.03 -24.59 2.27
N GLY A 200 -25.32 -23.48 1.59
CA GLY A 200 -25.65 -22.21 2.23
C GLY A 200 -27.06 -22.26 2.78
N ARG A 201 -27.25 -21.80 4.02
CA ARG A 201 -28.56 -21.69 4.67
C ARG A 201 -28.80 -20.28 5.13
N VAL A 202 -30.01 -19.80 4.89
CA VAL A 202 -30.51 -18.51 5.35
C VAL A 202 -31.72 -18.76 6.24
N LYS A 203 -31.77 -18.07 7.38
CA LYS A 203 -32.90 -18.07 8.31
C LYS A 203 -33.26 -16.63 8.63
N VAL A 204 -34.54 -16.30 8.54
CA VAL A 204 -35.08 -15.00 8.91
C VAL A 204 -36.24 -15.23 9.87
N ASP A 205 -36.08 -14.79 11.11
CA ASP A 205 -37.16 -14.77 12.09
C ASP A 205 -37.55 -13.31 12.33
N ALA A 206 -38.77 -12.91 11.99
CA ALA A 206 -39.28 -11.57 12.21
C ALA A 206 -40.45 -11.58 13.20
N GLU A 207 -40.52 -10.55 14.03
CA GLU A 207 -41.65 -10.26 14.91
C GLU A 207 -42.12 -8.84 14.63
N ILE A 208 -43.41 -8.69 14.30
CA ILE A 208 -44.02 -7.40 13.98
C ILE A 208 -45.09 -7.08 15.03
N ASN A 209 -44.98 -5.92 15.65
CA ASN A 209 -45.99 -5.35 16.54
C ASN A 209 -46.69 -4.20 15.80
N GLN A 210 -47.87 -4.48 15.25
CA GLN A 210 -48.64 -3.51 14.48
C GLN A 210 -49.21 -2.38 15.35
N GLN A 211 -49.47 -2.62 16.64
CA GLN A 211 -49.97 -1.58 17.56
C GLN A 211 -48.92 -0.54 17.91
N LYS A 212 -47.64 -0.92 17.91
CA LYS A 212 -46.50 -0.03 18.16
C LYS A 212 -45.79 0.40 16.88
N SER A 213 -46.23 -0.10 15.73
CA SER A 213 -45.56 0.10 14.44
C SER A 213 -44.07 -0.26 14.51
N GLN A 214 -43.73 -1.35 15.19
CA GLN A 214 -42.34 -1.78 15.42
C GLN A 214 -42.12 -3.20 14.91
N TYR A 215 -40.89 -3.48 14.46
CA TYR A 215 -40.50 -4.83 14.07
C TYR A 215 -39.10 -5.18 14.59
N ASN A 216 -38.88 -6.47 14.84
CA ASN A 216 -37.57 -7.06 15.08
C ASN A 216 -37.34 -8.16 14.04
N VAL A 217 -36.15 -8.22 13.45
CA VAL A 217 -35.75 -9.28 12.50
C VAL A 217 -34.42 -9.85 12.95
N ASN A 218 -34.36 -11.17 13.13
CA ASN A 218 -33.12 -11.92 13.27
C ASN A 218 -32.82 -12.56 11.92
N PHE A 219 -31.72 -12.14 11.30
CA PHE A 219 -31.22 -12.62 10.02
C PHE A 219 -29.94 -13.44 10.24
N GLY A 220 -30.05 -14.75 10.03
CA GLY A 220 -28.96 -15.71 10.19
C GLY A 220 -28.52 -16.30 8.86
N THR A 221 -27.21 -16.41 8.65
CA THR A 221 -26.64 -17.14 7.51
C THR A 221 -25.57 -18.12 7.96
N SER A 222 -25.47 -19.26 7.27
CA SER A 222 -24.47 -20.29 7.54
C SER A 222 -23.97 -20.88 6.23
N ASN A 223 -22.65 -20.91 6.04
CA ASN A 223 -21.95 -21.50 4.89
C ASN A 223 -22.40 -20.95 3.53
N ILE A 224 -22.73 -19.65 3.44
CA ILE A 224 -23.02 -19.00 2.17
C ILE A 224 -21.73 -18.92 1.36
N GLN A 225 -21.70 -19.53 0.19
CA GLN A 225 -20.50 -19.59 -0.63
C GLN A 225 -20.35 -18.29 -1.42
N LEU A 226 -19.24 -17.58 -1.20
CA LEU A 226 -19.01 -16.28 -1.83
C LEU A 226 -18.78 -16.37 -3.35
N ASN A 227 -18.37 -17.54 -3.85
CA ASN A 227 -18.05 -17.73 -5.27
C ASN A 227 -19.25 -17.47 -6.19
N ALA A 228 -20.47 -17.64 -5.67
CA ALA A 228 -21.73 -17.32 -6.35
C ALA A 228 -21.90 -15.83 -6.69
N PHE A 229 -21.06 -14.96 -6.11
CA PHE A 229 -21.09 -13.52 -6.33
C PHE A 229 -19.90 -12.99 -7.16
N THR A 230 -19.00 -13.87 -7.62
CA THR A 230 -17.78 -13.48 -8.36
C THR A 230 -18.08 -12.62 -9.59
N ASN A 231 -19.12 -12.96 -10.35
CA ASN A 231 -19.45 -12.24 -11.58
C ASN A 231 -19.90 -10.79 -11.34
N TYR A 232 -20.49 -10.48 -10.17
CA TYR A 232 -20.82 -9.10 -9.80
C TYR A 232 -19.59 -8.22 -9.54
N LEU A 233 -18.43 -8.84 -9.30
CA LEU A 233 -17.19 -8.12 -9.01
C LEU A 233 -16.37 -7.82 -10.26
N LYS A 234 -16.69 -8.44 -11.41
CA LYS A 234 -15.91 -8.32 -12.65
C LYS A 234 -15.91 -6.92 -13.27
N ASP A 235 -16.97 -6.15 -13.05
CA ASP A 235 -17.03 -4.74 -13.47
C ASP A 235 -16.08 -3.84 -12.66
N TYR A 236 -15.64 -4.32 -11.49
CA TYR A 236 -14.84 -3.56 -10.54
C TYR A 236 -13.38 -4.02 -10.48
N MET A 237 -13.13 -5.29 -10.78
CA MET A 237 -11.82 -5.91 -10.66
C MET A 237 -11.65 -7.08 -11.61
N ASN A 238 -10.41 -7.29 -12.06
CA ASN A 238 -9.98 -8.43 -12.85
C ASN A 238 -9.85 -9.69 -11.97
N ILE A 239 -11.00 -10.21 -11.52
CA ILE A 239 -11.13 -11.33 -10.60
C ILE A 239 -11.58 -12.62 -11.31
N ASP A 240 -10.91 -13.73 -11.03
CA ASP A 240 -11.33 -15.07 -11.47
C ASP A 240 -12.25 -15.75 -10.46
N SER A 241 -11.88 -15.66 -9.16
CA SER A 241 -12.68 -16.27 -8.10
C SER A 241 -12.68 -15.46 -6.80
N PHE A 242 -13.86 -15.41 -6.18
CA PHE A 242 -14.13 -14.77 -4.90
C PHE A 242 -14.64 -15.83 -3.91
N ASN A 243 -13.74 -16.43 -3.13
CA ASN A 243 -14.04 -17.60 -2.32
C ASN A 243 -14.15 -17.26 -0.82
N GLY A 244 -14.95 -18.05 -0.12
CA GLY A 244 -15.14 -17.95 1.33
C GLY A 244 -16.50 -18.47 1.76
N LEU A 245 -16.65 -18.71 3.07
CA LEU A 245 -17.90 -19.12 3.69
C LEU A 245 -18.41 -17.99 4.59
N LEU A 246 -19.42 -17.27 4.10
CA LEU A 246 -20.09 -16.21 4.85
C LEU A 246 -21.06 -16.81 5.88
N GLN A 247 -20.95 -16.30 7.09
CA GLN A 247 -21.82 -16.58 8.23
C GLN A 247 -22.21 -15.27 8.91
N SER A 248 -23.45 -15.19 9.38
CA SER A 248 -23.94 -13.99 10.04
C SER A 248 -25.03 -14.31 11.05
N ASP A 249 -25.11 -13.50 12.10
CA ASP A 249 -26.24 -13.45 13.03
C ASP A 249 -26.50 -11.96 13.29
N ILE A 250 -27.47 -11.40 12.56
CA ILE A 250 -27.80 -9.98 12.52
C ILE A 250 -29.18 -9.76 13.13
N LYS A 251 -29.28 -8.78 14.03
CA LYS A 251 -30.53 -8.34 14.64
C LYS A 251 -30.83 -6.93 14.16
N ILE A 252 -31.98 -6.79 13.53
CA ILE A 252 -32.52 -5.54 13.01
C ILE A 252 -33.73 -5.18 13.87
N LYS A 253 -33.77 -3.96 14.37
CA LYS A 253 -34.96 -3.40 15.02
C LYS A 253 -35.36 -2.15 14.26
N GLY A 254 -36.64 -1.98 13.99
CA GLY A 254 -37.08 -0.75 13.33
C GLY A 254 -38.54 -0.40 13.52
N SER A 255 -38.92 0.69 12.86
CA SER A 255 -40.26 1.27 12.87
C SER A 255 -40.90 1.18 11.49
N ILE A 256 -42.19 0.84 11.44
CA ILE A 256 -43.02 0.82 10.23
C ILE A 256 -43.40 2.25 9.83
N GLU A 257 -43.66 3.11 10.82
CA GLU A 257 -44.04 4.52 10.60
C GLU A 257 -42.84 5.41 10.30
N GLN A 258 -41.66 5.03 10.80
CA GLN A 258 -40.41 5.77 10.60
C GLN A 258 -39.36 4.82 9.99
N PRO A 259 -39.40 4.60 8.65
CA PRO A 259 -38.55 3.62 7.97
C PRO A 259 -37.05 3.85 8.16
N ASP A 260 -36.63 5.07 8.47
CA ASP A 260 -35.23 5.42 8.68
C ASP A 260 -34.71 5.00 10.08
N GLN A 261 -35.62 4.75 11.03
CA GLN A 261 -35.29 4.28 12.38
C GLN A 261 -34.96 2.79 12.37
N ILE A 262 -33.78 2.47 11.87
CA ILE A 262 -33.27 1.11 11.81
C ILE A 262 -32.02 1.01 12.69
N LEU A 263 -32.06 0.05 13.62
CA LEU A 263 -30.95 -0.32 14.47
C LEU A 263 -30.46 -1.72 14.09
N VAL A 264 -29.20 -1.83 13.71
CA VAL A 264 -28.57 -3.12 13.34
C VAL A 264 -27.47 -3.48 14.33
N SER A 265 -27.46 -4.73 14.80
CA SER A 265 -26.43 -5.29 15.68
C SER A 265 -26.17 -6.75 15.33
N GLY A 266 -25.05 -7.33 15.76
CA GLY A 266 -24.79 -8.76 15.52
C GLY A 266 -23.36 -9.07 15.12
N THR A 267 -23.18 -10.18 14.39
CA THR A 267 -21.87 -10.66 13.95
C THR A 267 -21.89 -11.04 12.48
N VAL A 268 -20.75 -10.83 11.82
CA VAL A 268 -20.48 -11.29 10.46
C VAL A 268 -19.10 -11.93 10.45
N ALA A 269 -18.99 -13.12 9.88
CA ALA A 269 -17.75 -13.85 9.72
C ALA A 269 -17.64 -14.38 8.28
N ILE A 270 -16.42 -14.40 7.75
CA ILE A 270 -16.09 -15.08 6.50
C ILE A 270 -14.90 -15.98 6.79
N ASP A 271 -15.10 -17.28 6.67
CA ASP A 271 -14.03 -18.26 6.85
C ASP A 271 -13.40 -18.65 5.50
N SER A 272 -12.09 -18.93 5.54
CA SER A 272 -11.29 -19.37 4.38
C SER A 272 -11.45 -18.44 3.17
N PHE A 273 -11.32 -17.13 3.41
CA PHE A 273 -11.47 -16.12 2.38
C PHE A 273 -10.30 -16.13 1.40
N SER A 274 -10.58 -16.02 0.10
CA SER A 274 -9.53 -15.92 -0.93
C SER A 274 -10.04 -15.19 -2.16
N MET A 275 -9.23 -14.26 -2.66
CA MET A 275 -9.40 -13.58 -3.94
C MET A 275 -8.26 -13.95 -4.88
N VAL A 276 -8.62 -14.35 -6.10
CA VAL A 276 -7.69 -14.83 -7.13
C VAL A 276 -7.89 -14.01 -8.39
N ASP A 277 -6.79 -13.57 -9.00
CA ASP A 277 -6.81 -12.82 -10.26
C ASP A 277 -7.11 -13.72 -11.48
N LEU A 278 -7.29 -13.11 -12.65
CA LEU A 278 -7.51 -13.82 -13.92
C LEU A 278 -6.37 -14.77 -14.34
N ASN A 279 -5.19 -14.66 -13.74
CA ASN A 279 -4.03 -15.53 -14.01
C ASN A 279 -3.93 -16.71 -13.02
N GLY A 280 -4.86 -16.82 -12.06
CA GLY A 280 -4.82 -17.84 -11.02
C GLY A 280 -3.89 -17.51 -9.84
N ALA A 281 -3.39 -16.28 -9.74
CA ALA A 281 -2.55 -15.83 -8.63
C ALA A 281 -3.42 -15.35 -7.45
N SER A 282 -3.08 -15.78 -6.24
CA SER A 282 -3.76 -15.28 -5.03
C SER A 282 -3.35 -13.83 -4.75
N MET A 283 -4.33 -12.94 -4.64
CA MET A 283 -4.14 -11.52 -4.35
C MET A 283 -4.19 -11.26 -2.84
N PHE A 284 -5.27 -11.75 -2.22
CA PHE A 284 -5.52 -11.68 -0.79
C PHE A 284 -6.18 -12.97 -0.32
N SER A 285 -5.73 -13.49 0.81
CA SER A 285 -6.46 -14.53 1.53
C SER A 285 -6.46 -14.25 3.02
N ALA A 286 -7.40 -14.83 3.75
CA ALA A 286 -7.43 -14.80 5.20
C ALA A 286 -8.08 -16.08 5.72
N HIS A 287 -7.60 -16.58 6.85
CA HIS A 287 -8.25 -17.72 7.49
C HIS A 287 -9.66 -17.33 7.98
N GLN A 288 -9.79 -16.15 8.57
CA GLN A 288 -11.06 -15.62 9.02
C GLN A 288 -11.07 -14.08 8.95
N LEU A 289 -12.15 -13.53 8.41
CA LEU A 289 -12.55 -12.14 8.58
C LEU A 289 -13.73 -12.12 9.54
N TYR A 290 -13.68 -11.29 10.58
CA TYR A 290 -14.76 -11.24 11.57
C TYR A 290 -15.04 -9.81 12.01
N THR A 291 -16.32 -9.49 12.19
CA THR A 291 -16.77 -8.24 12.79
C THR A 291 -17.94 -8.47 13.75
N LYS A 292 -17.94 -7.72 14.85
CA LYS A 292 -19.04 -7.64 15.82
C LYS A 292 -19.60 -6.22 15.84
N LEU A 293 -20.81 -6.08 15.33
CA LEU A 293 -21.58 -4.84 15.30
C LEU A 293 -22.30 -4.69 16.64
N ASP A 294 -22.02 -3.60 17.36
CA ASP A 294 -22.75 -3.28 18.60
C ASP A 294 -24.06 -2.57 18.26
N SER A 295 -23.98 -1.51 17.46
CA SER A 295 -25.14 -0.71 17.04
C SER A 295 -24.83 0.13 15.81
N ILE A 296 -25.54 -0.09 14.72
CA ILE A 296 -25.61 0.81 13.56
C ILE A 296 -27.00 1.45 13.56
N ASP A 297 -27.06 2.77 13.74
CA ASP A 297 -28.28 3.58 13.69
C ASP A 297 -28.20 4.46 12.43
N LEU A 298 -29.00 4.12 11.42
CA LEU A 298 -28.96 4.77 10.10
C LEU A 298 -29.53 6.20 10.15
N GLU A 299 -30.64 6.42 10.87
CA GLU A 299 -31.25 7.74 11.09
C GLU A 299 -30.24 8.73 11.69
N LYS A 300 -29.48 8.31 12.71
CA LYS A 300 -28.51 9.17 13.41
C LYS A 300 -27.12 9.16 12.78
N SER A 301 -26.90 8.41 11.69
CA SER A 301 -25.56 8.19 11.12
C SER A 301 -24.53 7.78 12.18
N ARG A 302 -24.92 6.85 13.06
CA ARG A 302 -24.14 6.44 14.24
C ARG A 302 -23.73 4.98 14.14
N TYR A 303 -22.43 4.72 14.03
CA TYR A 303 -21.85 3.40 13.79
C TYR A 303 -20.95 2.96 14.94
N ILE A 304 -21.39 1.98 15.73
CA ILE A 304 -20.61 1.40 16.83
C ILE A 304 -20.28 -0.05 16.52
N ILE A 305 -18.99 -0.32 16.38
CA ILE A 305 -18.42 -1.62 16.07
C ILE A 305 -17.54 -2.02 17.26
N ASN A 306 -17.79 -3.19 17.82
CA ASN A 306 -17.02 -3.66 18.97
C ASN A 306 -15.66 -4.23 18.54
N ASN A 307 -15.62 -5.04 17.50
CA ASN A 307 -14.38 -5.67 17.05
C ASN A 307 -14.37 -5.87 15.54
N ILE A 308 -13.23 -5.61 14.92
CA ILE A 308 -12.87 -6.04 13.57
C ILE A 308 -11.58 -6.85 13.69
N SER A 309 -11.58 -8.08 13.18
CA SER A 309 -10.39 -8.94 13.24
C SER A 309 -10.15 -9.67 11.92
N ILE A 310 -8.88 -9.73 11.54
CA ILE A 310 -8.38 -10.43 10.35
C ILE A 310 -7.35 -11.45 10.85
N ASP A 311 -7.69 -12.74 10.80
CA ASP A 311 -6.81 -13.84 11.20
C ASP A 311 -6.03 -14.36 9.99
N ARG A 312 -4.69 -14.39 10.14
CA ARG A 312 -3.73 -14.88 9.14
C ARG A 312 -4.01 -14.35 7.72
N PRO A 313 -4.05 -13.01 7.52
CA PRO A 313 -4.11 -12.48 6.18
C PRO A 313 -2.82 -12.74 5.43
N GLU A 314 -2.93 -13.02 4.14
CA GLU A 314 -1.81 -13.11 3.21
C GLU A 314 -2.07 -12.16 2.05
N ILE A 315 -1.10 -11.27 1.80
CA ILE A 315 -1.12 -10.29 0.70
C ILE A 315 0.06 -10.59 -0.23
N SER A 316 -0.24 -10.76 -1.53
CA SER A 316 0.78 -10.81 -2.58
C SER A 316 0.96 -9.42 -3.19
N ALA A 317 2.15 -8.84 -3.07
CA ALA A 317 2.48 -7.53 -3.62
C ALA A 317 3.62 -7.67 -4.63
N ILE A 318 3.30 -7.54 -5.91
CA ILE A 318 4.24 -7.75 -7.02
C ILE A 318 4.39 -6.43 -7.78
N LEU A 319 5.61 -5.90 -7.82
CA LEU A 319 5.97 -4.74 -8.62
C LEU A 319 6.61 -5.21 -9.94
N ASN A 320 5.96 -4.89 -11.06
CA ASN A 320 6.52 -5.12 -12.39
C ASN A 320 6.92 -3.78 -13.04
N LYS A 321 7.60 -3.83 -14.19
CA LYS A 321 8.11 -2.63 -14.88
C LYS A 321 7.03 -1.62 -15.28
N ASP A 322 5.84 -2.11 -15.63
CA ASP A 322 4.75 -1.27 -16.13
C ASP A 322 3.77 -0.90 -15.02
N LYS A 323 3.27 -1.91 -14.30
CA LYS A 323 2.31 -1.77 -13.19
C LYS A 323 2.46 -2.88 -12.15
N SER A 324 2.00 -2.62 -10.94
CA SER A 324 1.86 -3.65 -9.91
C SER A 324 0.73 -4.64 -10.24
N ASN A 325 0.74 -5.81 -9.59
CA ASN A 325 -0.38 -6.74 -9.66
C ASN A 325 -1.69 -6.13 -9.14
N TRP A 326 -1.62 -5.28 -8.10
CA TRP A 326 -2.81 -4.61 -7.54
C TRP A 326 -3.40 -3.57 -8.47
N GLU A 327 -2.57 -2.77 -9.16
CA GLU A 327 -3.04 -1.88 -10.22
C GLU A 327 -3.68 -2.67 -11.36
N SER A 328 -3.10 -3.81 -11.74
CA SER A 328 -3.68 -4.71 -12.75
C SER A 328 -5.00 -5.33 -12.31
N PHE A 329 -5.13 -5.64 -11.02
CA PHE A 329 -6.31 -6.26 -10.45
C PHE A 329 -7.49 -5.26 -10.37
N PHE A 330 -7.23 -4.00 -10.04
CA PHE A 330 -8.24 -2.94 -9.95
C PHE A 330 -8.37 -2.06 -11.21
N ASP A 331 -7.76 -2.47 -12.31
CA ASP A 331 -7.74 -1.76 -13.61
C ASP A 331 -9.13 -1.29 -14.09
N PRO A 332 -10.24 -2.08 -13.95
CA PRO A 332 -11.57 -1.62 -14.37
C PRO A 332 -12.02 -0.33 -13.68
N ILE A 333 -11.86 -0.22 -12.34
CA ILE A 333 -12.23 1.00 -11.60
C ILE A 333 -11.22 2.13 -11.83
N LEU A 334 -9.93 1.81 -11.85
CA LEU A 334 -8.88 2.82 -12.00
C LEU A 334 -8.96 3.51 -13.36
N SER A 335 -9.32 2.78 -14.42
CA SER A 335 -9.50 3.34 -15.75
C SER A 335 -10.72 4.26 -15.83
N ASP A 336 -11.83 3.88 -15.19
CA ASP A 336 -13.08 4.66 -15.22
C ASP A 336 -12.96 5.97 -14.44
N THR A 337 -12.31 5.94 -13.28
CA THR A 337 -12.04 7.14 -12.45
C THR A 337 -11.08 8.13 -13.11
N LEU A 338 -10.08 7.66 -13.86
CA LEU A 338 -9.17 8.55 -14.60
C LEU A 338 -9.83 9.20 -15.82
N ASN A 339 -10.83 8.55 -16.42
CA ASN A 339 -11.59 9.09 -17.54
C ASN A 339 -12.67 10.09 -17.09
N THR A 340 -13.32 9.84 -15.95
CA THR A 340 -14.38 10.70 -15.38
C THR A 340 -13.86 11.91 -14.61
N ALA A 341 -12.60 11.90 -14.16
CA ALA A 341 -11.96 13.05 -13.49
C ALA A 341 -11.87 14.33 -14.36
N ASN A 342 -12.10 14.23 -15.68
CA ASN A 342 -12.13 15.38 -16.58
C ASN A 342 -13.53 15.99 -16.79
N GLU A 343 -14.62 15.39 -16.30
CA GLU A 343 -15.98 15.86 -16.60
C GLU A 343 -16.82 16.29 -15.39
N ASP A 344 -16.55 15.81 -14.17
CA ASP A 344 -17.33 16.20 -12.98
C ASP A 344 -16.55 17.06 -11.98
N SER A 345 -16.44 18.35 -12.31
CA SER A 345 -16.21 19.42 -11.34
C SER A 345 -17.41 20.36 -11.32
N ILE A 346 -18.57 19.84 -10.90
CA ILE A 346 -19.70 20.67 -10.51
C ILE A 346 -19.92 20.47 -9.02
N ALA A 347 -19.46 21.44 -8.24
CA ALA A 347 -19.82 21.61 -6.85
C ALA A 347 -21.34 21.71 -6.73
N THR A 348 -21.98 20.58 -6.43
CA THR A 348 -23.31 20.56 -5.85
C THR A 348 -23.11 20.72 -4.35
N SER A 349 -23.65 21.81 -3.80
CA SER A 349 -23.76 21.99 -2.35
C SER A 349 -24.64 20.87 -1.81
N GLU A 350 -24.03 19.82 -1.27
CA GLU A 350 -24.76 18.80 -0.54
C GLU A 350 -25.42 19.43 0.70
N PRO A 351 -26.67 19.04 1.01
CA PRO A 351 -27.32 19.43 2.26
C PRO A 351 -26.48 18.92 3.43
N ASN A 352 -26.23 19.78 4.43
CA ASN A 352 -25.50 19.48 5.67
C ASN A 352 -25.89 18.09 6.22
N PRO A 353 -25.10 17.03 5.99
CA PRO A 353 -25.45 15.71 6.49
C PRO A 353 -25.32 15.72 8.01
N SER A 354 -26.22 15.03 8.71
CA SER A 354 -26.10 14.80 10.15
C SER A 354 -24.65 14.39 10.49
N PRO A 355 -24.04 14.93 11.57
CA PRO A 355 -22.65 14.65 11.87
C PRO A 355 -22.44 13.15 12.08
N LEU A 356 -21.64 12.53 11.18
CA LEU A 356 -21.26 11.13 11.25
C LEU A 356 -20.56 10.83 12.58
N TYR A 357 -21.09 9.89 13.34
CA TYR A 357 -20.42 9.35 14.54
C TYR A 357 -19.99 7.91 14.28
N TYR A 358 -18.72 7.60 14.52
CA TYR A 358 -18.24 6.23 14.51
C TYR A 358 -17.36 5.89 15.72
N ARG A 359 -17.46 4.64 16.16
CA ARG A 359 -16.58 4.08 17.18
C ARG A 359 -16.29 2.62 16.85
N ILE A 360 -15.00 2.29 16.76
CA ILE A 360 -14.53 0.91 16.64
C ILE A 360 -13.67 0.62 17.87
N ASP A 361 -14.14 -0.25 18.77
CA ASP A 361 -13.44 -0.48 20.04
C ASP A 361 -12.08 -1.17 19.82
N THR A 362 -12.00 -2.11 18.87
CA THR A 362 -10.75 -2.80 18.50
C THR A 362 -10.70 -3.16 17.02
N VAL A 363 -9.55 -2.91 16.38
CA VAL A 363 -9.19 -3.47 15.07
C VAL A 363 -7.93 -4.29 15.25
N SER A 364 -7.93 -5.53 14.77
CA SER A 364 -6.78 -6.43 14.91
C SER A 364 -6.44 -7.18 13.63
N VAL A 365 -5.15 -7.30 13.37
CA VAL A 365 -4.55 -8.23 12.40
C VAL A 365 -3.69 -9.17 13.21
N THR A 366 -3.86 -10.48 13.03
CA THR A 366 -3.09 -11.50 13.75
C THR A 366 -2.35 -12.39 12.76
N ASN A 367 -1.05 -12.57 12.99
CA ASN A 367 -0.17 -13.47 12.26
C ASN A 367 -0.24 -13.32 10.72
N GLY A 368 -0.22 -12.07 10.23
CA GLY A 368 -0.26 -11.76 8.80
C GLY A 368 1.06 -12.02 8.06
N LEU A 369 0.94 -12.14 6.75
CA LEU A 369 2.02 -12.32 5.78
C LEU A 369 1.87 -11.32 4.63
N VAL A 370 2.94 -10.60 4.33
CA VAL A 370 3.08 -9.86 3.06
C VAL A 370 4.22 -10.51 2.28
N ALA A 371 3.89 -11.10 1.14
CA ALA A 371 4.85 -11.62 0.17
C ALA A 371 5.10 -10.54 -0.89
N PHE A 372 6.27 -9.90 -0.82
CA PHE A 372 6.66 -8.85 -1.75
C PHE A 372 7.63 -9.39 -2.80
N THR A 373 7.39 -9.06 -4.07
CA THR A 373 8.28 -9.36 -5.18
C THR A 373 8.48 -8.14 -6.06
N ASP A 374 9.72 -7.80 -6.38
CA ASP A 374 10.09 -6.71 -7.29
C ASP A 374 10.84 -7.27 -8.51
N ASN A 375 10.20 -7.12 -9.68
CA ASN A 375 10.68 -7.56 -10.99
C ASN A 375 11.30 -6.40 -11.82
N THR A 376 11.49 -5.23 -11.22
CA THR A 376 12.03 -4.03 -11.91
C THR A 376 13.55 -3.98 -11.95
N LEU A 377 14.22 -4.76 -11.10
CA LEU A 377 15.68 -4.81 -10.98
C LEU A 377 16.34 -5.77 -12.00
N ASN A 378 17.67 -5.87 -11.99
CA ASN A 378 18.42 -6.78 -12.87
C ASN A 378 18.14 -8.27 -12.61
N ARG A 379 17.68 -8.59 -11.40
CA ARG A 379 17.21 -9.91 -10.98
C ARG A 379 16.08 -9.73 -9.98
N GLU A 380 15.20 -10.73 -9.89
CA GLU A 380 14.06 -10.72 -8.98
C GLU A 380 14.51 -10.49 -7.52
N PHE A 381 13.81 -9.60 -6.83
CA PHE A 381 13.90 -9.41 -5.39
C PHE A 381 12.62 -9.94 -4.75
N SER A 382 12.74 -10.94 -3.87
CA SER A 382 11.63 -11.51 -3.13
C SER A 382 11.85 -11.35 -1.64
N TYR A 383 10.85 -10.85 -0.92
CA TYR A 383 10.95 -10.51 0.49
C TYR A 383 9.63 -10.75 1.22
N ASN A 384 9.68 -11.44 2.35
CA ASN A 384 8.49 -11.78 3.13
C ASN A 384 8.52 -11.04 4.46
N ILE A 385 7.42 -10.37 4.80
CA ILE A 385 7.16 -9.82 6.14
C ILE A 385 6.15 -10.76 6.79
N LYS A 386 6.53 -11.39 7.90
CA LYS A 386 5.78 -12.47 8.54
C LYS A 386 5.37 -12.08 9.96
N ASN A 387 4.44 -12.85 10.53
CA ASN A 387 3.97 -12.66 11.90
C ASN A 387 3.54 -11.20 12.14
N ILE A 388 2.82 -10.63 11.17
CA ILE A 388 2.33 -9.25 11.27
C ILE A 388 1.16 -9.26 12.25
N ASP A 389 1.39 -8.71 13.43
CA ASP A 389 0.39 -8.48 14.45
C ASP A 389 0.20 -6.96 14.60
N ILE A 390 -1.03 -6.49 14.41
CA ILE A 390 -1.38 -5.06 14.52
C ILE A 390 -2.63 -4.96 15.39
N LYS A 391 -2.65 -4.05 16.35
CA LYS A 391 -3.82 -3.79 17.20
C LYS A 391 -4.05 -2.29 17.37
N LEU A 392 -5.22 -1.83 16.92
CA LEU A 392 -5.74 -0.49 17.17
C LEU A 392 -6.87 -0.59 18.20
N ASN A 393 -6.95 0.37 19.11
CA ASN A 393 -8.07 0.45 20.06
C ASN A 393 -8.74 1.83 20.01
N ALA A 394 -10.02 1.90 20.37
CA ALA A 394 -10.76 3.15 20.52
C ALA A 394 -10.65 4.09 19.30
N VAL A 395 -10.87 3.53 18.09
CA VAL A 395 -10.88 4.29 16.84
C VAL A 395 -12.21 5.06 16.75
N THR A 396 -12.17 6.38 16.88
CA THR A 396 -13.35 7.25 16.83
C THR A 396 -12.93 8.67 16.49
N GLU A 397 -13.80 9.45 15.85
CA GLU A 397 -13.52 10.86 15.52
C GLU A 397 -13.31 11.76 16.76
N GLN A 398 -13.77 11.31 17.93
CA GLN A 398 -13.63 12.05 19.18
C GLN A 398 -12.29 11.82 19.90
N ASN A 399 -11.58 10.73 19.57
CA ASN A 399 -10.33 10.37 20.21
C ASN A 399 -9.16 11.07 19.51
N ASN A 400 -8.39 11.83 20.28
CA ASN A 400 -7.19 12.53 19.78
C ASN A 400 -5.89 11.73 19.94
N ALA A 401 -5.96 10.52 20.48
CA ALA A 401 -4.82 9.63 20.66
C ALA A 401 -5.30 8.17 20.51
N ILE A 402 -5.59 7.77 19.28
CA ILE A 402 -5.96 6.39 18.91
C ILE A 402 -4.68 5.54 18.98
N PRO A 403 -4.53 4.64 19.97
CA PRO A 403 -3.33 3.83 20.10
C PRO A 403 -3.27 2.73 19.05
N VAL A 404 -2.07 2.51 18.51
CA VAL A 404 -1.73 1.39 17.64
C VAL A 404 -0.48 0.73 18.16
N ASN A 405 -0.49 -0.60 18.26
CA ASN A 405 0.72 -1.38 18.48
C ASN A 405 0.92 -2.31 17.30
N TRP A 406 2.18 -2.55 16.92
CA TRP A 406 2.52 -3.52 15.89
C TRP A 406 3.76 -4.33 16.26
N SER A 407 3.81 -5.55 15.76
CA SER A 407 5.01 -6.36 15.69
C SER A 407 5.01 -7.15 14.39
N MET A 408 6.17 -7.27 13.77
CA MET A 408 6.36 -8.12 12.60
C MET A 408 7.79 -8.62 12.53
N LYS A 409 7.97 -9.74 11.83
CA LYS A 409 9.27 -10.37 11.59
C LYS A 409 9.67 -10.19 10.13
N PHE A 410 10.94 -9.89 9.95
CA PHE A 410 11.61 -9.87 8.67
C PHE A 410 12.30 -11.23 8.43
N ASN A 411 13.06 -11.34 7.34
CA ASN A 411 13.88 -12.51 7.11
C ASN A 411 14.92 -12.68 8.24
N ASN A 412 15.26 -13.94 8.54
CA ASN A 412 16.17 -14.32 9.63
C ASN A 412 15.66 -13.83 11.00
N ASP A 413 16.49 -13.14 11.78
CA ASP A 413 16.18 -12.68 13.13
C ASP A 413 15.64 -11.24 13.17
N GLY A 414 15.49 -10.58 12.02
CA GLY A 414 15.06 -9.19 11.95
C GLY A 414 13.63 -8.98 12.44
N MET A 415 13.40 -7.90 13.18
CA MET A 415 12.08 -7.55 13.72
C MET A 415 11.78 -6.07 13.56
N PHE A 416 10.49 -5.75 13.45
CA PHE A 416 9.98 -4.39 13.58
C PHE A 416 8.85 -4.37 14.59
N ILE A 417 9.05 -3.61 15.66
CA ILE A 417 8.10 -3.48 16.75
C ILE A 417 7.89 -1.99 17.06
N GLY A 418 6.71 -1.64 17.55
CA GLY A 418 6.47 -0.27 17.98
C GLY A 418 5.06 0.00 18.43
N ALA A 419 4.87 1.23 18.87
CA ALA A 419 3.61 1.80 19.25
C ALA A 419 3.48 3.22 18.69
N SER A 420 2.25 3.64 18.42
CA SER A 420 1.93 5.00 18.01
C SER A 420 0.60 5.41 18.60
N HIS A 421 0.35 6.71 18.61
CA HIS A 421 -1.01 7.19 18.72
C HIS A 421 -1.22 8.38 17.80
N PHE A 422 -2.38 8.42 17.15
CA PHE A 422 -2.72 9.47 16.18
C PHE A 422 -4.14 9.99 16.41
N SER A 423 -4.44 11.17 15.88
CA SER A 423 -5.80 11.70 15.83
C SER A 423 -6.30 11.75 14.39
N ILE A 424 -7.52 11.24 14.17
CA ILE A 424 -8.20 11.41 12.88
C ILE A 424 -8.64 12.87 12.69
N LYS A 425 -9.06 13.54 13.79
CA LYS A 425 -9.52 14.93 13.78
C LYS A 425 -8.39 15.94 13.57
N ASN A 426 -7.22 15.69 14.14
CA ASN A 426 -6.04 16.55 14.02
C ASN A 426 -4.81 15.71 13.69
N PRO A 427 -4.51 15.45 12.40
CA PRO A 427 -3.37 14.63 11.98
C PRO A 427 -2.00 15.12 12.47
N LEU A 428 -1.89 16.37 12.96
CA LEU A 428 -0.67 16.89 13.57
C LEU A 428 -0.46 16.40 15.00
N ASN A 429 -1.48 15.84 15.66
CA ASN A 429 -1.32 15.14 16.94
C ASN A 429 -0.89 13.70 16.65
N PHE A 430 0.41 13.45 16.73
CA PHE A 430 1.00 12.17 16.38
C PHE A 430 2.15 11.85 17.31
N PHE A 431 2.15 10.62 17.80
CA PHE A 431 3.27 10.02 18.51
C PHE A 431 3.64 8.72 17.82
N TYR A 432 4.93 8.44 17.74
CA TYR A 432 5.47 7.20 17.22
C TYR A 432 6.72 6.82 17.98
N ASP A 433 6.79 5.58 18.42
CA ASP A 433 7.97 4.94 19.00
C ASP A 433 8.11 3.57 18.35
N GLY A 434 9.13 3.39 17.52
CA GLY A 434 9.30 2.18 16.74
C GLY A 434 10.76 1.85 16.50
N ALA A 435 11.05 0.55 16.55
CA ALA A 435 12.40 0.01 16.43
C ALA A 435 12.45 -1.12 15.41
N ILE A 436 13.36 -0.99 14.45
CA ILE A 436 13.81 -2.09 13.58
C ILE A 436 15.09 -2.64 14.19
N THR A 437 15.13 -3.94 14.44
CA THR A 437 16.29 -4.63 15.01
C THR A 437 16.75 -5.74 14.09
N ASP A 438 18.07 -5.90 13.96
CA ASP A 438 18.74 -6.97 13.22
C ASP A 438 18.18 -7.22 11.80
N LEU A 439 17.80 -6.16 11.08
CA LEU A 439 17.39 -6.25 9.68
C LEU A 439 18.58 -6.66 8.82
N ASP A 440 18.52 -7.85 8.24
CA ASP A 440 19.58 -8.38 7.38
C ASP A 440 19.67 -7.61 6.05
N LEU A 441 20.70 -6.78 5.93
CA LEU A 441 20.96 -5.98 4.73
C LEU A 441 21.38 -6.81 3.52
N HIS A 442 21.88 -8.03 3.70
CA HIS A 442 22.23 -8.92 2.58
C HIS A 442 21.00 -9.20 1.70
N SER A 443 19.80 -9.28 2.31
CA SER A 443 18.54 -9.45 1.59
C SER A 443 18.31 -8.38 0.52
N PHE A 444 18.80 -7.15 0.73
CA PHE A 444 18.61 -5.99 -0.17
C PHE A 444 19.71 -5.85 -1.22
N SER A 445 20.59 -6.84 -1.37
CA SER A 445 21.66 -6.86 -2.37
C SER A 445 21.21 -6.58 -3.82
N PRO A 446 20.04 -7.07 -4.30
CA PRO A 446 19.59 -6.73 -5.65
C PRO A 446 19.46 -5.22 -5.88
N TYR A 447 19.04 -4.46 -4.88
CA TYR A 447 18.94 -3.00 -4.98
C TYR A 447 20.30 -2.32 -5.01
N THR A 448 21.25 -2.72 -4.17
CA THR A 448 22.58 -2.10 -4.17
C THR A 448 23.42 -2.52 -5.37
N GLU A 449 23.19 -3.73 -5.90
CA GLU A 449 23.75 -4.18 -7.16
C GLU A 449 23.26 -3.29 -8.32
N TYR A 450 21.95 -2.99 -8.38
CA TYR A 450 21.35 -2.13 -9.41
C TYR A 450 21.81 -0.66 -9.29
N TYR A 451 21.67 -0.05 -8.11
CA TYR A 451 21.93 1.38 -7.95
C TYR A 451 23.41 1.75 -7.70
N LEU A 452 24.17 0.87 -7.04
CA LEU A 452 25.56 1.15 -6.63
C LEU A 452 26.60 0.27 -7.35
N ALA A 453 26.20 -0.74 -8.12
CA ALA A 453 27.09 -1.76 -8.70
C ALA A 453 27.87 -2.57 -7.65
N TYR A 454 27.40 -2.63 -6.40
CA TYR A 454 28.01 -3.45 -5.35
C TYR A 454 26.91 -4.17 -4.56
N PRO A 455 26.89 -5.52 -4.55
CA PRO A 455 26.01 -6.26 -3.66
C PRO A 455 26.49 -6.12 -2.22
N ILE A 456 25.57 -6.17 -1.26
CA ILE A 456 25.90 -6.26 0.16
C ILE A 456 26.18 -7.74 0.47
N VAL A 457 27.31 -8.07 1.08
CA VAL A 457 27.60 -9.46 1.46
C VAL A 457 27.28 -9.77 2.92
N SER A 458 27.26 -8.73 3.77
CA SER A 458 26.89 -8.80 5.17
C SER A 458 26.43 -7.42 5.65
N GLY A 459 25.66 -7.38 6.72
CA GLY A 459 25.33 -6.17 7.46
C GLY A 459 24.01 -6.30 8.20
N LEU A 460 23.95 -5.76 9.42
CA LEU A 460 22.73 -5.71 10.22
C LEU A 460 22.33 -4.26 10.43
N PHE A 461 21.11 -3.92 10.01
CA PHE A 461 20.54 -2.60 10.17
C PHE A 461 19.62 -2.56 11.38
N ASN A 462 19.84 -1.55 12.23
CA ASN A 462 19.03 -1.23 13.38
C ASN A 462 18.61 0.24 13.27
N TYR A 463 17.37 0.53 13.62
CA TYR A 463 16.82 1.87 13.54
C TYR A 463 15.77 2.11 14.60
N ASP A 464 15.99 3.12 15.42
CA ASP A 464 15.08 3.57 16.46
C ASP A 464 14.58 4.96 16.10
N ALA A 465 13.25 5.15 16.14
CA ALA A 465 12.63 6.44 15.89
C ALA A 465 11.59 6.78 16.96
N ASP A 466 11.78 7.92 17.62
CA ASP A 466 10.86 8.55 18.56
C ASP A 466 10.38 9.87 17.97
N ILE A 467 9.09 9.96 17.67
CA ILE A 467 8.44 11.14 17.09
C ILE A 467 7.34 11.60 18.03
N LYS A 468 7.41 12.86 18.45
CA LYS A 468 6.36 13.57 19.18
C LYS A 468 5.99 14.81 18.38
N MET A 469 4.75 14.86 17.93
CA MET A 469 4.23 15.95 17.11
C MET A 469 2.90 16.45 17.66
N ASP A 470 2.81 17.78 17.76
CA ASP A 470 1.58 18.54 17.97
C ASP A 470 1.57 19.75 17.00
N PRO A 471 0.47 20.52 16.87
CA PRO A 471 0.41 21.63 15.92
C PRO A 471 1.50 22.70 16.07
N GLN A 472 2.12 22.84 17.24
CA GLN A 472 3.14 23.85 17.50
C GLN A 472 4.57 23.31 17.34
N LYS A 473 4.77 22.01 17.58
CA LYS A 473 6.11 21.43 17.66
C LYS A 473 6.18 20.00 17.13
N LEU A 474 7.25 19.74 16.38
CA LEU A 474 7.77 18.42 16.06
C LEU A 474 9.08 18.22 16.84
N GLU A 475 9.17 17.09 17.54
CA GLU A 475 10.41 16.48 18.04
C GLU A 475 10.54 15.11 17.39
N ASN A 476 11.59 14.90 16.62
CA ASN A 476 11.83 13.64 15.93
C ASN A 476 13.28 13.21 16.14
N ASN A 477 13.48 12.16 16.92
CA ASN A 477 14.79 11.56 17.18
C ASN A 477 14.92 10.30 16.33
N ASN A 478 15.97 10.26 15.50
CA ASN A 478 16.26 9.12 14.64
C ASN A 478 17.66 8.63 14.98
N HIS A 479 17.77 7.36 15.37
CA HIS A 479 19.04 6.69 15.63
C HIS A 479 19.17 5.52 14.66
N LEU A 480 20.21 5.57 13.82
CA LEU A 480 20.50 4.55 12.83
C LEU A 480 21.82 3.90 13.20
N LEU A 481 21.84 2.57 13.25
CA LEU A 481 23.04 1.78 13.51
C LEU A 481 23.13 0.63 12.50
N VAL A 482 24.20 0.61 11.73
CA VAL A 482 24.53 -0.50 10.83
C VAL A 482 25.80 -1.17 11.30
N LYS A 483 25.74 -2.47 11.57
CA LYS A 483 26.88 -3.28 12.04
C LYS A 483 27.43 -4.15 10.91
N GLU A 484 28.75 -4.32 10.87
CA GLU A 484 29.44 -5.32 10.04
C GLU A 484 29.07 -5.25 8.54
N MET A 485 28.74 -4.06 8.04
CA MET A 485 28.31 -3.91 6.65
C MET A 485 29.49 -4.08 5.70
N GLN A 486 29.37 -4.95 4.71
CA GLN A 486 30.41 -5.16 3.71
C GLN A 486 29.82 -5.21 2.30
N PHE A 487 30.53 -4.59 1.37
CA PHE A 487 30.24 -4.68 -0.05
C PHE A 487 31.06 -5.80 -0.71
N GLY A 488 30.41 -6.55 -1.59
CA GLY A 488 31.04 -7.55 -2.44
C GLY A 488 31.89 -6.96 -3.57
N LYS A 489 32.07 -7.75 -4.63
CA LYS A 489 32.78 -7.32 -5.85
C LYS A 489 31.89 -6.39 -6.68
N LYS A 490 32.53 -5.45 -7.38
CA LYS A 490 31.82 -4.55 -8.30
C LYS A 490 31.17 -5.37 -9.43
N THR A 491 29.92 -5.10 -9.74
CA THR A 491 29.19 -5.69 -10.87
C THR A 491 29.29 -4.81 -12.12
N LYS A 492 29.03 -5.39 -13.29
CA LYS A 492 29.13 -4.71 -14.58
C LYS A 492 27.81 -4.05 -14.97
N ASP A 493 27.24 -3.24 -14.09
CA ASP A 493 26.03 -2.48 -14.40
C ASP A 493 26.40 -1.07 -14.93
N PRO A 494 26.05 -0.73 -16.18
CA PRO A 494 26.32 0.60 -16.74
C PRO A 494 25.40 1.70 -16.18
N THR A 495 24.27 1.36 -15.57
CA THR A 495 23.29 2.31 -15.00
C THR A 495 23.62 2.73 -13.56
N ALA A 496 24.49 1.96 -12.90
CA ALA A 496 24.88 2.20 -11.52
C ALA A 496 25.76 3.45 -11.32
N SER A 497 25.69 4.00 -10.10
CA SER A 497 26.48 5.15 -9.68
C SER A 497 27.99 4.90 -9.76
N LYS A 498 28.76 5.92 -10.19
CA LYS A 498 30.24 5.89 -10.23
C LYS A 498 30.90 6.30 -8.92
N LEU A 499 30.11 6.54 -7.85
CA LEU A 499 30.63 6.98 -6.56
C LEU A 499 31.57 5.92 -5.95
N PRO A 500 32.64 6.33 -5.24
CA PRO A 500 33.55 5.42 -4.55
C PRO A 500 32.92 4.91 -3.24
N VAL A 501 31.81 4.18 -3.34
CA VAL A 501 30.98 3.79 -2.19
C VAL A 501 31.71 2.94 -1.15
N LYS A 502 32.72 2.16 -1.54
CA LYS A 502 33.59 1.43 -0.60
C LYS A 502 34.42 2.36 0.27
N LEU A 503 35.03 3.39 -0.33
CA LEU A 503 35.76 4.42 0.41
C LEU A 503 34.80 5.19 1.32
N ALA A 504 33.63 5.57 0.81
CA ALA A 504 32.62 6.27 1.62
C ALA A 504 32.21 5.45 2.85
N LEU A 505 31.84 4.17 2.67
CA LEU A 505 31.47 3.27 3.76
C LEU A 505 32.61 3.14 4.78
N TYR A 506 33.84 2.90 4.32
CA TYR A 506 35.01 2.73 5.19
C TYR A 506 35.33 3.99 6.02
N LEU A 507 35.14 5.18 5.43
CA LEU A 507 35.36 6.45 6.12
C LEU A 507 34.28 6.77 7.16
N ILE A 508 33.05 6.30 6.96
CA ILE A 508 31.93 6.53 7.89
C ILE A 508 31.94 5.52 9.04
N LYS A 509 32.44 4.31 8.80
CA LYS A 509 32.58 3.28 9.84
C LYS A 509 33.37 3.81 11.04
N ASP A 510 33.03 3.38 12.24
CA ASP A 510 33.82 3.63 13.45
C ASP A 510 34.98 2.61 13.57
N ALA A 511 35.60 2.50 14.76
CA ALA A 511 36.66 1.53 15.02
C ALA A 511 36.15 0.10 15.28
N GLN A 512 34.84 -0.05 15.51
CA GLN A 512 34.13 -1.31 15.74
C GLN A 512 33.40 -1.81 14.48
N ASP A 513 33.65 -1.20 13.32
CA ASP A 513 33.02 -1.50 12.03
C ASP A 513 31.53 -1.11 11.92
N ASN A 514 31.06 -0.20 12.78
CA ASN A 514 29.68 0.29 12.76
C ASN A 514 29.54 1.62 12.00
N VAL A 515 28.41 1.80 11.34
CA VAL A 515 27.95 3.10 10.85
C VAL A 515 26.80 3.55 11.74
N GLU A 516 27.06 4.56 12.56
CA GLU A 516 26.09 5.13 13.48
C GLU A 516 25.76 6.58 13.10
N PHE A 517 24.47 6.92 13.12
CA PHE A 517 24.01 8.25 12.77
C PHE A 517 22.80 8.64 13.62
N GLU A 518 22.96 9.75 14.35
CA GLU A 518 21.87 10.39 15.10
C GLU A 518 21.42 11.66 14.38
N LEU A 519 20.11 11.77 14.14
CA LEU A 519 19.54 12.95 13.51
C LEU A 519 18.29 13.44 14.26
N PRO A 520 18.47 14.36 15.23
CA PRO A 520 17.35 15.09 15.79
C PRO A 520 16.81 16.08 14.76
N VAL A 521 15.50 16.06 14.55
CA VAL A 521 14.78 17.01 13.70
C VAL A 521 13.69 17.67 14.53
N THR A 522 13.75 19.00 14.59
CA THR A 522 12.76 19.82 15.28
C THR A 522 12.19 20.86 14.34
N GLY A 523 10.93 21.25 14.53
CA GLY A 523 10.30 22.31 13.76
C GLY A 523 8.86 22.55 14.16
N ASN A 524 8.16 23.42 13.44
CA ASN A 524 6.74 23.67 13.63
C ASN A 524 5.97 23.05 12.45
N PRO A 525 5.16 22.00 12.69
CA PRO A 525 4.45 21.30 11.61
C PRO A 525 3.29 22.11 11.03
N SER A 526 2.82 23.18 11.70
CA SER A 526 1.82 24.09 11.15
C SER A 526 2.39 25.14 10.20
N GLU A 527 3.72 25.25 10.07
CA GLU A 527 4.32 26.21 9.13
C GLU A 527 4.12 25.78 7.67
N PRO A 528 3.58 26.67 6.81
CA PRO A 528 3.44 26.37 5.38
C PRO A 528 4.78 25.99 4.74
N GLY A 529 4.86 24.77 4.21
CA GLY A 529 6.07 24.27 3.54
C GLY A 529 7.03 23.49 4.44
N PHE A 530 6.76 23.34 5.74
CA PHE A 530 7.53 22.45 6.60
C PHE A 530 7.40 20.98 6.11
N LYS A 531 8.53 20.35 5.81
CA LYS A 531 8.60 18.94 5.40
C LYS A 531 9.81 18.28 6.05
N ALA A 532 9.58 17.47 7.09
CA ALA A 532 10.65 16.79 7.82
C ALA A 532 11.44 15.80 6.95
N GLY A 533 10.76 15.01 6.11
CA GLY A 533 11.38 13.98 5.26
C GLY A 533 12.52 14.49 4.35
N PRO A 534 12.30 15.53 3.52
CA PRO A 534 13.35 16.12 2.70
C PRO A 534 14.53 16.67 3.51
N VAL A 535 14.30 17.20 4.71
CA VAL A 535 15.37 17.70 5.60
C VAL A 535 16.23 16.54 6.09
N ILE A 536 15.60 15.45 6.55
CA ILE A 536 16.27 14.22 6.98
C ILE A 536 17.13 13.67 5.84
N TRP A 537 16.50 13.44 4.69
CA TRP A 537 17.16 12.77 3.56
C TRP A 537 18.23 13.62 2.90
N LYS A 538 18.05 14.95 2.84
CA LYS A 538 19.08 15.87 2.37
C LYS A 538 20.26 15.94 3.32
N THR A 539 20.04 15.85 4.63
CA THR A 539 21.13 15.90 5.63
C THR A 539 21.94 14.61 5.60
N PHE A 540 21.28 13.46 5.64
CA PHE A 540 21.92 12.15 5.50
C PHE A 540 22.62 12.00 4.15
N GLY A 541 21.93 12.31 3.05
CA GLY A 541 22.48 12.24 1.70
C GLY A 541 23.70 13.14 1.50
N LYS A 542 23.70 14.36 2.04
CA LYS A 542 24.88 15.25 2.02
C LYS A 542 26.04 14.68 2.83
N PHE A 543 25.77 14.07 3.98
CA PHE A 543 26.81 13.45 4.80
C PHE A 543 27.50 12.30 4.05
N ILE A 544 26.73 11.37 3.47
CA ILE A 544 27.27 10.26 2.67
C ILE A 544 28.00 10.77 1.42
N THR A 545 27.35 11.67 0.67
CA THR A 545 27.93 12.19 -0.58
C THR A 545 29.23 12.94 -0.32
N LYS A 546 29.26 13.82 0.69
CA LYS A 546 30.48 14.56 1.07
C LYS A 546 31.59 13.62 1.49
N THR A 547 31.27 12.56 2.23
CA THR A 547 32.27 11.57 2.63
C THR A 547 32.80 10.76 1.43
N ALA A 548 31.95 10.48 0.43
CA ALA A 548 32.35 9.78 -0.79
C ALA A 548 33.19 10.65 -1.74
N THR A 549 32.82 11.93 -1.94
CA THR A 549 33.44 12.80 -2.95
C THR A 549 34.57 13.66 -2.41
N GLN A 550 34.61 13.90 -1.10
CA GLN A 550 35.63 14.73 -0.43
C GLN A 550 36.27 13.95 0.74
N PRO A 551 36.98 12.84 0.48
CA PRO A 551 37.49 11.96 1.54
C PRO A 551 38.45 12.68 2.50
N PHE A 552 39.26 13.62 2.00
CA PHE A 552 40.18 14.42 2.84
C PHE A 552 39.46 15.29 3.86
N SER A 553 38.22 15.73 3.60
CA SER A 553 37.43 16.45 4.61
C SER A 553 37.12 15.60 5.83
N SER A 554 36.79 14.32 5.62
CA SER A 554 36.52 13.39 6.73
C SER A 554 37.82 13.02 7.46
N LEU A 555 38.89 12.76 6.72
CA LEU A 555 40.19 12.41 7.27
C LEU A 555 40.82 13.56 8.07
N ALA A 556 40.66 14.80 7.61
CA ALA A 556 41.19 15.97 8.28
C ALA A 556 40.57 16.17 9.68
N ARG A 557 39.28 15.87 9.83
CA ARG A 557 38.58 15.92 11.12
C ARG A 557 39.12 14.89 12.12
N LEU A 558 39.56 13.71 11.65
CA LEU A 558 40.12 12.66 12.52
C LEU A 558 41.41 13.07 13.22
N VAL A 559 42.16 14.01 12.63
CA VAL A 559 43.47 14.46 13.13
C VAL A 559 43.54 15.98 13.37
N GLY A 560 42.38 16.64 13.43
CA GLY A 560 42.28 18.06 13.78
C GLY A 560 43.01 19.01 12.82
N THR A 561 42.94 18.78 11.51
CA THR A 561 43.60 19.57 10.46
C THR A 561 42.61 20.12 9.43
N GLN A 562 43.08 20.95 8.50
CA GLN A 562 42.34 21.33 7.29
C GLN A 562 42.54 20.30 6.16
N PRO A 563 41.52 20.09 5.29
CA PRO A 563 41.60 19.11 4.19
C PRO A 563 42.76 19.37 3.23
N GLU A 564 42.99 20.64 2.90
CA GLU A 564 44.01 21.06 1.93
C GLU A 564 45.43 20.71 2.39
N GLU A 565 45.66 20.64 3.71
CA GLU A 565 46.95 20.22 4.27
C GLU A 565 47.25 18.73 4.04
N LEU A 566 46.24 17.90 3.80
CA LEU A 566 46.41 16.47 3.54
C LEU A 566 46.46 16.14 2.04
N GLU A 567 45.94 17.03 1.20
CA GLU A 567 45.86 16.86 -0.26
C GLU A 567 47.21 17.07 -0.95
N MET A 568 48.14 17.79 -0.32
CA MET A 568 49.45 18.05 -0.88
C MET A 568 50.56 18.19 0.17
N VAL A 569 51.78 17.80 -0.22
CA VAL A 569 53.01 18.08 0.55
C VAL A 569 53.89 19.02 -0.29
N PRO A 570 53.93 20.34 0.00
CA PRO A 570 54.64 21.31 -0.83
C PRO A 570 56.16 21.19 -0.68
N PHE A 571 56.89 21.38 -1.77
CA PHE A 571 58.35 21.40 -1.85
C PHE A 571 58.84 22.71 -2.50
N GLU A 572 60.03 23.17 -2.11
CA GLU A 572 60.74 24.19 -2.87
C GLU A 572 61.55 23.56 -4.00
N TYR A 573 61.77 24.33 -5.07
CA TYR A 573 62.75 23.96 -6.09
C TYR A 573 64.12 23.68 -5.45
N THR A 574 64.77 22.63 -5.92
CA THR A 574 66.06 22.08 -5.48
C THR A 574 66.12 21.55 -4.05
N GLN A 575 65.00 21.54 -3.33
CA GLN A 575 64.90 21.00 -1.97
C GLN A 575 65.11 19.49 -1.96
N ASP A 576 66.10 19.04 -1.22
CA ASP A 576 66.55 17.64 -1.17
C ASP A 576 66.51 17.05 0.25
N SER A 577 65.69 17.62 1.13
CA SER A 577 65.45 17.18 2.51
C SER A 577 64.01 17.46 2.93
N LEU A 578 63.48 16.71 3.89
CA LEU A 578 62.16 17.01 4.49
C LEU A 578 62.25 18.12 5.54
N SER A 579 61.47 19.18 5.36
CA SER A 579 61.29 20.25 6.34
C SER A 579 60.36 19.84 7.48
N ASP A 580 60.38 20.57 8.59
CA ASP A 580 59.51 20.28 9.74
C ASP A 580 58.02 20.38 9.37
N ASN A 581 57.65 21.30 8.47
CA ASN A 581 56.26 21.44 8.01
C ASN A 581 55.83 20.23 7.18
N GLN A 582 56.67 19.72 6.28
CA GLN A 582 56.38 18.52 5.50
C GLN A 582 56.27 17.30 6.41
N ARG A 583 57.16 17.19 7.40
CA ARG A 583 57.08 16.12 8.42
C ARG A 583 55.75 16.18 9.17
N LYS A 584 55.29 17.36 9.62
CA LYS A 584 53.98 17.51 10.27
C LYS A 584 52.80 17.01 9.42
N VAL A 585 52.81 17.26 8.11
CA VAL A 585 51.77 16.74 7.21
C VAL A 585 51.83 15.21 7.14
N LEU A 586 53.02 14.65 6.95
CA LEU A 586 53.23 13.20 6.90
C LEU A 586 52.89 12.51 8.25
N ASP A 587 53.13 13.19 9.37
CA ASP A 587 52.74 12.74 10.72
C ASP A 587 51.22 12.62 10.85
N LYS A 588 50.46 13.58 10.32
CA LYS A 588 48.99 13.53 10.29
C LYS A 588 48.48 12.37 9.43
N ILE A 589 49.08 12.14 8.26
CA ILE A 589 48.75 11.00 7.40
C ILE A 589 49.08 9.67 8.11
N ALA A 590 50.21 9.59 8.82
CA ALA A 590 50.57 8.42 9.60
C ALA A 590 49.56 8.19 10.75
N GLU A 591 49.14 9.24 11.46
CA GLU A 591 48.11 9.15 12.50
C GLU A 591 46.78 8.65 11.92
N ILE A 592 46.36 9.14 10.75
CA ILE A 592 45.17 8.63 10.05
C ILE A 592 45.30 7.12 9.81
N LEU A 593 46.45 6.65 9.32
CA LEU A 593 46.69 5.23 9.06
C LEU A 593 46.66 4.37 10.31
N THR A 594 46.94 4.91 11.50
CA THR A 594 46.74 4.18 12.77
C THR A 594 45.28 4.02 13.16
N LYS A 595 44.41 4.95 12.74
CA LYS A 595 42.96 4.89 12.99
C LYS A 595 42.20 4.13 11.89
N LYS A 596 42.79 4.06 10.68
CA LYS A 596 42.16 3.59 9.44
C LYS A 596 43.16 2.83 8.57
N GLU A 597 43.49 1.61 8.98
CA GLU A 597 44.59 0.79 8.43
C GLU A 597 44.38 0.27 6.99
N GLU A 598 43.14 0.26 6.50
CA GLU A 598 42.84 -0.18 5.12
C GLU A 598 42.99 0.93 4.08
N LEU A 599 43.29 2.16 4.51
CA LEU A 599 43.58 3.25 3.59
C LEU A 599 44.92 3.02 2.88
N ILE A 600 44.94 3.45 1.63
CA ILE A 600 46.13 3.57 0.80
C ILE A 600 46.26 5.05 0.42
N PHE A 601 47.33 5.68 0.89
CA PHE A 601 47.75 7.01 0.44
C PHE A 601 48.72 6.87 -0.72
N SER A 602 48.37 7.48 -1.84
CA SER A 602 49.17 7.49 -3.06
C SER A 602 49.72 8.89 -3.26
N PHE A 603 51.04 9.00 -3.40
CA PHE A 603 51.74 10.28 -3.54
C PHE A 603 52.29 10.41 -4.96
N ARG A 604 51.94 11.49 -5.63
CA ARG A 604 52.44 11.84 -6.96
C ARG A 604 53.31 13.08 -6.87
N GLN A 605 54.59 12.94 -7.16
CA GLN A 605 55.51 14.07 -7.18
C GLN A 605 55.30 14.90 -8.45
N GLU A 606 54.67 16.06 -8.31
CA GLU A 606 54.37 17.01 -9.38
C GLU A 606 55.43 18.13 -9.38
N VAL A 607 56.00 18.42 -10.55
CA VAL A 607 57.01 19.47 -10.70
C VAL A 607 57.06 19.96 -12.14
N VAL A 608 57.18 21.29 -12.32
CA VAL A 608 57.49 21.88 -13.62
C VAL A 608 58.97 21.63 -13.93
N MET A 609 59.23 20.57 -14.70
CA MET A 609 60.57 20.06 -14.96
C MET A 609 61.55 21.14 -15.49
N LYS A 610 61.10 21.99 -16.42
CA LYS A 610 61.93 23.07 -16.97
C LYS A 610 62.40 24.06 -15.89
N GLU A 611 61.51 24.44 -14.99
CA GLU A 611 61.85 25.39 -13.93
C GLU A 611 62.74 24.72 -12.87
N GLU A 612 62.48 23.46 -12.52
CA GLU A 612 63.34 22.70 -11.59
C GLU A 612 64.76 22.53 -12.14
N MET A 613 64.91 22.22 -13.44
CA MET A 613 66.23 22.15 -14.09
C MET A 613 66.95 23.50 -14.11
N LYS A 614 66.22 24.60 -14.32
CA LYS A 614 66.77 25.96 -14.26
C LYS A 614 67.28 26.30 -12.87
N GLN A 615 66.50 26.01 -11.83
CA GLN A 615 66.92 26.23 -10.44
C GLN A 615 68.10 25.32 -10.05
N LEU A 616 68.14 24.09 -10.55
CA LEU A 616 69.29 23.18 -10.39
C LEU A 616 70.57 23.73 -11.03
N ALA A 617 70.47 24.30 -12.24
CA ALA A 617 71.61 24.93 -12.91
C ALA A 617 72.17 26.10 -12.11
N ILE A 618 71.28 26.99 -11.63
CA ILE A 618 71.66 28.12 -10.77
C ILE A 618 72.34 27.63 -9.49
N LYS A 619 71.78 26.60 -8.83
CA LYS A 619 72.36 25.99 -7.62
C LYS A 619 73.75 25.43 -7.89
N GLN A 620 73.96 24.71 -8.99
CA GLN A 620 75.26 24.12 -9.33
C GLN A 620 76.31 25.19 -9.62
N VAL A 621 76.02 26.18 -10.47
CA VAL A 621 76.97 27.24 -10.81
C VAL A 621 77.32 28.11 -9.61
N LYS A 622 76.35 28.44 -8.75
CA LYS A 622 76.61 29.17 -7.50
C LYS A 622 77.43 28.37 -6.50
N ASN A 623 77.22 27.06 -6.38
CA ASN A 623 78.07 26.20 -5.57
C ASN A 623 79.50 26.11 -6.12
N GLN A 624 79.65 26.04 -7.45
CA GLN A 624 80.95 26.09 -8.10
C GLN A 624 81.67 27.41 -7.79
N TYR A 625 80.98 28.55 -7.94
CA TYR A 625 81.51 29.87 -7.58
C TYR A 625 81.99 29.96 -6.12
N ILE A 626 81.18 29.43 -5.18
CA ILE A 626 81.55 29.39 -3.76
C ILE A 626 82.80 28.54 -3.54
N THR A 627 82.87 27.38 -4.19
CA THR A 627 83.98 26.43 -4.05
C THR A 627 85.28 27.01 -4.63
N GLU A 628 85.19 27.69 -5.77
CA GLU A 628 86.32 28.34 -6.44
C GLU A 628 86.71 29.69 -5.81
N THR A 629 85.88 30.23 -4.89
CA THR A 629 86.14 31.49 -4.17
C THR A 629 86.05 31.34 -2.64
N PRO A 630 86.97 30.60 -2.00
CA PRO A 630 86.87 30.23 -0.57
C PRO A 630 86.89 31.43 0.40
N SER A 631 87.39 32.58 -0.04
CA SER A 631 87.49 33.81 0.76
C SER A 631 86.12 34.43 1.12
N LEU A 632 85.04 34.02 0.46
CA LEU A 632 83.70 34.58 0.66
C LEU A 632 83.03 34.15 1.97
N LYS A 633 83.49 33.07 2.63
CA LYS A 633 82.85 32.48 3.83
C LYS A 633 81.34 32.22 3.66
N ILE A 634 80.88 32.01 2.43
CA ILE A 634 79.50 31.64 2.12
C ILE A 634 79.43 30.11 2.10
N THR A 635 78.49 29.54 2.85
CA THR A 635 78.30 28.08 2.94
C THR A 635 77.01 27.60 2.26
N ASN A 636 76.18 28.53 1.76
CA ASN A 636 74.91 28.23 1.13
C ASN A 636 74.74 29.08 -0.13
N TRP A 637 74.58 28.42 -1.27
CA TRP A 637 74.37 29.04 -2.58
C TRP A 637 73.22 30.05 -2.62
N LYS A 638 72.17 29.87 -1.80
CA LYS A 638 71.04 30.81 -1.72
C LYS A 638 71.45 32.22 -1.23
N ARG A 639 72.62 32.36 -0.58
CA ARG A 639 73.16 33.67 -0.16
C ARG A 639 73.84 34.44 -1.29
N VAL A 640 74.17 33.79 -2.40
CA VAL A 640 74.73 34.44 -3.58
C VAL A 640 73.57 35.07 -4.36
N GLN A 641 73.50 36.39 -4.35
CA GLN A 641 72.47 37.16 -5.05
C GLN A 641 72.80 37.28 -6.53
N ASP A 642 71.80 37.19 -7.41
CA ASP A 642 72.00 37.32 -8.87
C ASP A 642 72.52 38.70 -9.28
N LYS A 643 72.33 39.70 -8.42
CA LYS A 643 72.83 41.07 -8.59
C LYS A 643 74.27 41.27 -8.09
N ASP A 644 74.87 40.29 -7.42
CA ASP A 644 76.25 40.38 -6.91
C ASP A 644 77.22 40.55 -8.09
N GLU A 645 77.90 41.70 -8.13
CA GLU A 645 78.85 42.04 -9.20
C GLU A 645 79.98 41.02 -9.30
N LYS A 646 80.44 40.44 -8.17
CA LYS A 646 81.50 39.43 -8.17
C LYS A 646 81.01 38.13 -8.79
N PHE A 647 79.77 37.75 -8.51
CA PHE A 647 79.16 36.57 -9.13
C PHE A 647 78.92 36.79 -10.63
N LYS A 648 78.47 37.98 -11.04
CA LYS A 648 78.33 38.33 -12.47
C LYS A 648 79.67 38.31 -13.21
N LEU A 649 80.74 38.82 -12.61
CA LEU A 649 82.09 38.75 -13.18
C LEU A 649 82.57 37.30 -13.30
N TYR A 650 82.22 36.44 -12.33
CA TYR A 650 82.50 35.01 -12.40
C TYR A 650 81.74 34.34 -13.56
N LEU A 651 80.46 34.64 -13.75
CA LEU A 651 79.69 34.13 -14.89
C LEU A 651 80.26 34.62 -16.22
N ALA A 652 80.64 35.90 -16.32
CA ALA A 652 81.27 36.48 -17.51
C ALA A 652 82.65 35.87 -17.84
N LYS A 653 83.33 35.27 -16.84
CA LYS A 653 84.56 34.48 -17.06
C LYS A 653 84.26 33.12 -17.67
N LEU A 654 83.15 32.48 -17.27
CA LEU A 654 82.75 31.16 -17.75
C LEU A 654 82.06 31.22 -19.12
N LEU A 655 81.32 32.29 -19.41
CA LEU A 655 80.61 32.53 -20.68
C LEU A 655 80.86 33.96 -21.21
N PRO A 656 82.08 34.28 -21.68
CA PRO A 656 82.46 35.64 -22.07
C PRO A 656 81.69 36.21 -23.28
N GLU A 657 81.15 35.35 -24.15
CA GLU A 657 80.44 35.76 -25.38
C GLU A 657 78.94 36.05 -25.16
N GLU A 658 78.39 35.78 -23.97
CA GLU A 658 76.93 35.81 -23.71
C GLU A 658 76.52 36.68 -22.52
N ASN A 659 77.32 37.71 -22.21
CA ASN A 659 77.13 38.61 -21.06
C ASN A 659 75.82 39.43 -21.07
N THR A 660 75.03 39.38 -22.15
CA THR A 660 73.72 40.03 -22.28
C THR A 660 72.55 39.17 -21.82
N LEU A 661 72.75 37.86 -21.64
CA LEU A 661 71.70 36.95 -21.15
C LEU A 661 71.42 37.16 -19.67
N SER A 662 70.25 36.73 -19.22
CA SER A 662 69.94 36.69 -17.78
C SER A 662 70.87 35.71 -17.04
N VAL A 663 71.07 35.91 -15.74
CA VAL A 663 71.87 35.00 -14.89
C VAL A 663 71.38 33.55 -15.02
N GLU A 664 70.07 33.38 -15.16
CA GLU A 664 69.42 32.08 -15.26
C GLU A 664 69.76 31.37 -16.58
N GLU A 665 69.68 32.09 -17.71
CA GLU A 665 70.05 31.57 -19.04
C GLU A 665 71.55 31.27 -19.14
N GLN A 666 72.40 32.10 -18.52
CA GLN A 666 73.83 31.83 -18.43
C GLN A 666 74.09 30.54 -17.65
N CYS A 667 73.44 30.34 -16.49
CA CYS A 667 73.61 29.12 -15.71
C CYS A 667 73.15 27.86 -16.48
N LEU A 668 72.04 27.95 -17.21
CA LEU A 668 71.53 26.86 -18.06
C LEU A 668 72.46 26.48 -19.20
N LYS A 669 73.33 27.39 -19.65
CA LYS A 669 74.34 27.13 -20.70
C LYS A 669 75.68 26.69 -20.15
N ILE A 670 76.02 27.07 -18.91
CA ILE A 670 77.23 26.61 -18.21
C ILE A 670 77.14 25.12 -17.88
N VAL A 671 75.98 24.67 -17.42
CA VAL A 671 75.76 23.26 -17.07
C VAL A 671 75.23 22.50 -18.28
N SER A 672 75.77 21.32 -18.57
CA SER A 672 75.28 20.52 -19.69
C SER A 672 73.85 20.02 -19.46
N LYS A 673 73.09 19.85 -20.55
CA LYS A 673 71.72 19.33 -20.49
C LYS A 673 71.65 17.92 -19.87
N GLU A 674 72.65 17.09 -20.13
CA GLU A 674 72.76 15.72 -19.60
C GLU A 674 72.99 15.73 -18.07
N GLU A 675 73.87 16.59 -17.57
CA GLU A 675 74.10 16.77 -16.13
C GLU A 675 72.85 17.29 -15.42
N LEU A 676 72.12 18.24 -16.02
CA LEU A 676 70.87 18.74 -15.44
C LEU A 676 69.78 17.67 -15.41
N GLN A 677 69.70 16.83 -16.44
CA GLN A 677 68.73 15.73 -16.49
C GLN A 677 69.03 14.68 -15.42
N LEU A 678 70.30 14.31 -15.26
CA LEU A 678 70.75 13.41 -14.18
C LEU A 678 70.44 14.00 -12.82
N ALA A 679 70.81 15.27 -12.58
CA ALA A 679 70.54 15.95 -11.31
C ALA A 679 69.04 16.05 -10.99
N PHE A 680 68.19 16.27 -12.00
CA PHE A 680 66.73 16.25 -11.84
C PHE A 680 66.23 14.85 -11.45
N ASN A 681 66.67 13.81 -12.18
CA ASN A 681 66.27 12.42 -11.90
C ASN A 681 66.71 11.97 -10.50
N ASP A 682 67.92 12.34 -10.09
CA ASP A 682 68.46 12.07 -8.76
C ASP A 682 67.63 12.78 -7.68
N LEU A 683 67.29 14.06 -7.89
CA LEU A 683 66.46 14.82 -6.96
C LEU A 683 65.05 14.24 -6.85
N TYR A 684 64.43 13.91 -7.99
CA TYR A 684 63.12 13.27 -8.04
C TYR A 684 63.10 11.95 -7.27
N THR A 685 64.09 11.08 -7.52
CA THR A 685 64.25 9.80 -6.83
C THR A 685 64.52 9.99 -5.35
N LYS A 686 65.36 10.97 -4.99
CA LYS A 686 65.69 11.30 -3.60
C LYS A 686 64.48 11.78 -2.83
N ARG A 687 63.66 12.69 -3.37
CA ARG A 687 62.42 13.17 -2.72
C ARG A 687 61.42 12.01 -2.51
N ASN A 688 61.24 11.16 -3.51
CA ASN A 688 60.41 9.95 -3.40
C ASN A 688 60.91 9.02 -2.28
N HIS A 689 62.22 8.78 -2.22
CA HIS A 689 62.84 7.96 -1.19
C HIS A 689 62.68 8.59 0.20
N LEU A 690 62.92 9.89 0.35
CA LEU A 690 62.78 10.61 1.63
C LEU A 690 61.36 10.50 2.20
N LEU A 691 60.33 10.74 1.37
CA LEU A 691 58.95 10.63 1.80
C LEU A 691 58.63 9.20 2.23
N LYS A 692 58.98 8.21 1.39
CA LYS A 692 58.68 6.80 1.66
C LYS A 692 59.43 6.27 2.90
N ALA A 693 60.71 6.58 3.04
CA ALA A 693 61.52 6.21 4.20
C ALA A 693 60.97 6.86 5.48
N TYR A 694 60.54 8.13 5.41
CA TYR A 694 59.92 8.77 6.57
C TYR A 694 58.64 8.06 7.01
N MET A 695 57.72 7.76 6.08
CA MET A 695 56.47 7.08 6.40
C MET A 695 56.70 5.64 6.92
N ILE A 696 57.58 4.88 6.28
CA ILE A 696 57.75 3.45 6.58
C ILE A 696 58.75 3.23 7.72
N GLU A 697 59.94 3.85 7.65
CA GLU A 697 61.03 3.59 8.59
C GLU A 697 60.90 4.46 9.84
N THR A 698 60.48 5.73 9.72
CA THR A 698 60.35 6.64 10.87
C THR A 698 58.97 6.53 11.54
N LYS A 699 57.89 6.43 10.77
CA LYS A 699 56.51 6.35 11.29
C LYS A 699 55.94 4.95 11.35
N ALA A 700 56.71 3.94 10.95
CA ALA A 700 56.30 2.53 10.99
C ALA A 700 54.97 2.23 10.26
N CYS A 701 54.61 3.04 9.24
CA CYS A 701 53.41 2.79 8.45
C CYS A 701 53.57 1.51 7.61
N ASN A 702 52.47 0.78 7.42
CA ASN A 702 52.45 -0.41 6.57
C ASN A 702 52.88 -0.05 5.12
N PRO A 703 53.92 -0.68 4.56
CA PRO A 703 54.38 -0.40 3.19
C PRO A 703 53.28 -0.53 2.12
N ALA A 704 52.30 -1.41 2.31
CA ALA A 704 51.19 -1.59 1.36
C ALA A 704 50.20 -0.40 1.34
N SER A 705 50.20 0.43 2.40
CA SER A 705 49.36 1.62 2.55
C SER A 705 50.00 2.89 1.98
N ILE A 706 51.25 2.83 1.51
CA ILE A 706 51.99 3.97 0.93
C ILE A 706 52.39 3.64 -0.51
N LYS A 707 51.76 4.31 -1.49
CA LYS A 707 52.08 4.16 -2.91
C LYS A 707 52.72 5.42 -3.46
N LEU A 708 53.69 5.25 -4.35
CA LEU A 708 54.22 6.34 -5.17
C LEU A 708 53.66 6.18 -6.58
N LEU A 709 53.11 7.25 -7.13
CA LEU A 709 52.53 7.26 -8.47
C LEU A 709 53.54 7.81 -9.48
N ASN A 710 53.55 7.21 -10.66
CA ASN A 710 54.29 7.75 -11.80
C ASN A 710 53.69 9.08 -12.24
N VAL A 711 54.53 9.92 -12.84
CA VAL A 711 54.12 11.25 -13.28
C VAL A 711 54.59 11.50 -14.72
N ASP A 712 53.75 12.19 -15.49
CA ASP A 712 54.10 12.65 -16.83
C ASP A 712 54.53 14.11 -16.75
N PHE A 713 55.84 14.34 -16.73
CA PHE A 713 56.41 15.69 -16.65
C PHE A 713 56.12 16.56 -17.88
N ASN A 714 55.75 15.97 -19.02
CA ASN A 714 55.50 16.72 -20.25
C ASN A 714 54.13 17.40 -20.27
N ASN A 715 53.17 16.88 -19.48
CA ASN A 715 51.77 17.31 -19.48
C ASN A 715 51.34 17.80 -18.09
N MET A 716 52.19 18.57 -17.41
CA MET A 716 51.87 19.15 -16.11
C MET A 716 50.87 20.31 -16.22
N PRO A 717 50.01 20.55 -15.21
CA PRO A 717 49.12 21.69 -15.18
C PRO A 717 49.88 23.02 -15.25
N ALA A 718 49.38 23.98 -16.03
CA ALA A 718 49.97 25.31 -16.15
C ALA A 718 49.92 26.12 -14.82
N GLU A 719 49.04 25.71 -13.90
CA GLU A 719 48.80 26.34 -12.60
C GLU A 719 49.79 25.89 -11.51
N LEU A 720 50.61 24.85 -11.79
CA LEU A 720 51.59 24.34 -10.84
C LEU A 720 52.73 25.37 -10.65
N SER A 721 52.73 26.05 -9.50
CA SER A 721 53.70 27.11 -9.21
C SER A 721 54.99 26.59 -8.57
N ASN A 722 54.90 25.59 -7.68
CA ASN A 722 56.02 24.99 -6.97
C ASN A 722 55.96 23.45 -7.05
N PRO A 723 57.08 22.74 -6.85
CA PRO A 723 57.07 21.29 -6.70
C PRO A 723 56.20 20.85 -5.52
N GLU A 724 55.48 19.74 -5.65
CA GLU A 724 54.67 19.19 -4.55
C GLU A 724 54.51 17.68 -4.69
N PHE A 725 54.10 17.00 -3.61
CA PHE A 725 53.46 15.70 -3.73
C PHE A 725 51.96 15.87 -3.62
N ARG A 726 51.24 15.65 -4.72
CA ARG A 726 49.77 15.50 -4.68
C ARG A 726 49.42 14.16 -4.04
N VAL A 727 48.47 14.16 -3.13
CA VAL A 727 48.05 13.00 -2.35
C VAL A 727 46.67 12.54 -2.82
N GLU A 728 46.54 11.24 -3.09
CA GLU A 728 45.28 10.58 -3.39
C GLU A 728 45.01 9.50 -2.33
N VAL A 729 43.74 9.25 -1.99
CA VAL A 729 43.35 8.24 -1.00
C VAL A 729 42.35 7.24 -1.57
N SER A 730 42.55 5.97 -1.23
CA SER A 730 41.67 4.85 -1.60
C SER A 730 41.62 3.81 -0.47
N VAL A 731 40.73 2.82 -0.59
CA VAL A 731 40.67 1.64 0.30
C VAL A 731 41.21 0.43 -0.46
N LYS A 732 41.85 -0.50 0.26
CA LYS A 732 42.44 -1.74 -0.25
C LYS A 732 41.52 -2.59 -1.14
#